data_AF-A0A952LT00-F1
#
_entry.id   AF-A0A952LT00-F1
#
_cell.length_a   1.000
_cell.length_b   1.000
_cell.length_c   1.000
_cell.angle_alpha   90.00
_cell.angle_beta   90.00
_cell.angle_gamma   90.00
#
_symmetry.space_group_name_H-M   'P 1'
#
loop_
_entity.id
_entity.type
_entity.pdbx_description
1 polymer ?
#
loop_
_entity_poly.entity_id
_entity_poly.type
_entity_poly.pdbx_seq_one_letter_code
_entity_poly.pdbx_strand_id
1 'polypeptide(L)'
;MRLTHLLFKELRQLAPILVLWSVVLLIGYISQLATIRLDQHSFSAWCGEFCSAGLNAESMFFVVVTAIFCVVTAYSLFPREHDDATIDFLNALPVSRATIFVAKCLAAWLAVSAISSLSYVLDYGLLTLNSQSIDGKAYPGVMATQALRDALFAYVVVAHGVFLSRFRTPGLIVYALYFLGLIWWENSRGSAGAFNIFAFYSNEFVGEKLLLNWSTIVPHLIAATVIYIAAFRLWHRAESRVVQRLNEQRQIGWLGMVFSVLAFLLISSVMAGRFVADSVMGDREAVATDQYNFIFVANSQKTVDSLVEHADEDFQALAGLLNTEEKPEIVVDLTAQKGHVAGLAVWKKIQMDISDGQTDSNYRRILSHETAHVFQSVLTERKLARDTNATLFFTEGMAQLTSFRIVPDPAMKRKNQVVAALAWKRHDIRFRDLSNYSNFERRFDAELVYSLAETWVEALVQTCGDRILGDVLRSAGRDGVPPGLPGEVYWRQILQHVNCELETVNVNWFSSMDSSMGNGLPDGEDPYPEFGALTFRQSEASSVTVTADVVESDPQMSTADNESFVQSLDYYLRVQPGDVLLKGISPVYRGDVQTNGNRLQVVFHVPASQASNGRIRYQIGFRPEKGARIFFERWRRAVVQSE
;
A
#
# COMPACT_ATOMS: atom_id res chain seq x y z
N MET A 1 24.36 2.35 46.09
CA MET A 1 24.17 1.28 45.09
C MET A 1 24.53 1.83 43.70
N ARG A 2 25.31 1.13 42.87
CA ARG A 2 25.66 1.62 41.52
C ARG A 2 24.44 1.50 40.58
N LEU A 3 24.27 2.44 39.66
CA LEU A 3 23.18 2.47 38.67
C LEU A 3 23.06 1.15 37.90
N THR A 4 24.19 0.51 37.59
CA THR A 4 24.25 -0.78 36.89
C THR A 4 23.52 -1.92 37.64
N HIS A 5 23.63 -1.97 38.97
CA HIS A 5 22.94 -2.99 39.76
C HIS A 5 21.43 -2.73 39.82
N LEU A 6 21.02 -1.46 39.87
CA LEU A 6 19.60 -1.11 39.78
C LEU A 6 19.05 -1.48 38.41
N LEU A 7 19.76 -1.15 37.34
CA LEU A 7 19.37 -1.50 35.98
C LEU A 7 19.14 -3.01 35.81
N PHE A 8 20.07 -3.84 36.29
CA PHE A 8 19.93 -5.29 36.22
C PHE A 8 18.73 -5.82 37.03
N LYS A 9 18.48 -5.23 38.20
CA LYS A 9 17.29 -5.56 39.02
C LYS A 9 16.00 -5.23 38.25
N GLU A 10 15.91 -4.03 37.66
CA GLU A 10 14.70 -3.60 36.94
C GLU A 10 14.51 -4.41 35.64
N LEU A 11 15.59 -4.77 34.91
CA LEU A 11 15.51 -5.69 33.78
C LEU A 11 15.01 -7.08 34.19
N ARG A 12 15.46 -7.60 35.34
CA ARG A 12 14.95 -8.86 35.90
C ARG A 12 13.46 -8.76 36.25
N GLN A 13 13.00 -7.60 36.72
CA GLN A 13 11.58 -7.36 36.98
C GLN A 13 10.75 -7.31 35.68
N LEU A 14 11.32 -6.79 34.59
CA LEU A 14 10.70 -6.77 33.26
C LEU A 14 10.79 -8.12 32.52
N ALA A 15 11.51 -9.10 33.04
CA ALA A 15 11.72 -10.39 32.39
C ALA A 15 10.41 -11.11 31.97
N PRO A 16 9.31 -11.14 32.76
CA PRO A 16 8.07 -11.77 32.30
C PRO A 16 7.48 -11.11 31.06
N ILE A 17 7.57 -9.78 30.96
CA ILE A 17 7.15 -9.02 29.79
C ILE A 17 8.06 -9.37 28.61
N LEU A 18 9.38 -9.36 28.80
CA LEU A 18 10.35 -9.74 27.77
C LEU A 18 10.08 -11.15 27.22
N VAL A 19 9.78 -12.12 28.10
CA VAL A 19 9.45 -13.49 27.71
C VAL A 19 8.17 -13.54 26.89
N LEU A 20 7.10 -12.88 27.34
CA LEU A 20 5.84 -12.82 26.60
C LEU A 20 6.05 -12.30 25.16
N TRP A 21 6.77 -11.19 25.02
CA TRP A 21 7.03 -10.59 23.72
C TRP A 21 8.00 -11.42 22.86
N SER A 22 8.95 -12.10 23.48
CA SER A 22 9.81 -13.06 22.77
C SER A 22 8.99 -14.24 22.22
N VAL A 23 7.96 -14.69 22.95
CA VAL A 23 7.03 -15.72 22.46
C VAL A 23 6.18 -15.20 21.30
N VAL A 24 5.67 -13.96 21.37
CA VAL A 24 4.94 -13.34 20.25
C VAL A 24 5.84 -13.23 19.01
N LEU A 25 7.08 -12.78 19.19
CA LEU A 25 8.09 -12.72 18.12
C LEU A 25 8.35 -14.11 17.51
N LEU A 26 8.54 -15.12 18.36
CA LEU A 26 8.74 -16.50 17.94
C LEU A 26 7.55 -17.04 17.14
N ILE A 27 6.32 -16.79 17.58
CA ILE A 27 5.10 -17.18 16.85
C ILE A 27 5.05 -16.48 15.49
N GLY A 28 5.40 -15.20 15.44
CA GLY A 28 5.51 -14.43 14.19
C GLY A 28 6.46 -15.11 13.20
N TYR A 29 7.67 -15.44 13.65
CA TYR A 29 8.65 -16.16 12.82
C TYR A 29 8.19 -17.57 12.44
N ILE A 30 7.60 -18.35 13.37
CA ILE A 30 7.06 -19.69 13.04
C ILE A 30 5.98 -19.58 11.97
N SER A 31 5.07 -18.62 12.09
CA SER A 31 4.01 -18.36 11.10
C SER A 31 4.62 -17.99 9.74
N GLN A 32 5.62 -17.11 9.74
CA GLN A 32 6.34 -16.71 8.55
C GLN A 32 7.04 -17.92 7.89
N LEU A 33 7.73 -18.76 8.66
CA LEU A 33 8.37 -19.98 8.17
C LEU A 33 7.38 -21.03 7.65
N ALA A 34 6.17 -21.07 8.22
CA ALA A 34 5.11 -21.98 7.78
C ALA A 34 4.42 -21.50 6.49
N THR A 35 4.45 -20.20 6.20
CA THR A 35 3.71 -19.60 5.09
C THR A 35 4.61 -19.19 3.92
N ILE A 36 5.87 -18.89 4.20
CA ILE A 36 6.86 -18.36 3.26
C ILE A 36 7.96 -19.40 3.01
N ARG A 37 8.29 -19.63 1.73
CA ARG A 37 9.43 -20.47 1.32
C ARG A 37 10.72 -19.66 1.40
N LEU A 38 11.43 -19.71 2.53
CA LEU A 38 12.63 -18.89 2.80
C LEU A 38 13.68 -18.92 1.69
N ASP A 39 13.91 -20.10 1.10
CA ASP A 39 14.85 -20.36 0.02
C ASP A 39 14.55 -19.56 -1.26
N GLN A 40 13.38 -18.95 -1.34
CA GLN A 40 12.86 -18.29 -2.54
C GLN A 40 12.71 -16.77 -2.40
N HIS A 41 13.16 -16.18 -1.28
CA HIS A 41 13.11 -14.73 -1.05
C HIS A 41 14.50 -14.09 -1.06
N SER A 42 14.70 -13.08 -1.92
CA SER A 42 15.89 -12.22 -1.88
C SER A 42 15.81 -11.24 -0.69
N PHE A 43 16.93 -10.60 -0.34
CA PHE A 43 16.90 -9.50 0.62
C PHE A 43 15.92 -8.40 0.20
N SER A 44 15.87 -8.03 -1.09
CA SER A 44 14.95 -6.99 -1.57
C SER A 44 13.49 -7.40 -1.48
N ALA A 45 13.15 -8.67 -1.72
CA ALA A 45 11.80 -9.19 -1.53
C ALA A 45 11.42 -9.26 -0.05
N TRP A 46 12.34 -9.73 0.79
CA TRP A 46 12.16 -9.81 2.25
C TRP A 46 12.01 -8.41 2.88
N CYS A 47 12.90 -7.49 2.51
CA CYS A 47 12.90 -6.09 2.93
C CYS A 47 11.73 -5.33 2.28
N GLY A 48 11.20 -5.75 1.13
CA GLY A 48 10.17 -5.04 0.37
C GLY A 48 8.95 -4.66 1.21
N GLU A 49 8.58 -5.52 2.17
CA GLU A 49 7.45 -5.34 3.08
C GLU A 49 7.69 -4.29 4.19
N PHE A 50 8.93 -4.01 4.60
CA PHE A 50 9.22 -3.05 5.69
C PHE A 50 10.27 -1.98 5.36
N CYS A 51 10.84 -2.07 4.16
CA CYS A 51 11.83 -1.18 3.55
C CYS A 51 11.29 -0.51 2.29
N SER A 52 10.04 -0.76 1.89
CA SER A 52 9.45 0.04 0.81
C SER A 52 9.51 1.52 1.18
N ALA A 53 9.81 2.36 0.19
CA ALA A 53 9.80 3.80 0.39
C ALA A 53 8.38 4.29 0.74
N GLY A 54 8.29 5.21 1.70
CA GLY A 54 7.03 5.69 2.24
C GLY A 54 6.51 4.83 3.39
N LEU A 55 5.20 4.92 3.66
CA LEU A 55 4.52 4.05 4.62
C LEU A 55 3.58 3.09 3.91
N ASN A 56 3.59 1.86 4.40
CA ASN A 56 2.70 0.80 3.94
C ASN A 56 1.85 0.29 5.12
N ALA A 57 0.76 -0.42 4.84
CA ALA A 57 -0.17 -0.88 5.87
C ALA A 57 0.50 -1.82 6.90
N GLU A 58 1.46 -2.62 6.46
CA GLU A 58 2.18 -3.58 7.31
C GLU A 58 3.14 -2.89 8.29
N SER A 59 3.90 -1.89 7.83
CA SER A 59 4.72 -1.05 8.72
C SER A 59 3.85 -0.36 9.76
N MET A 60 2.65 0.13 9.39
CA MET A 60 1.71 0.73 10.35
C MET A 60 1.29 -0.26 11.44
N PHE A 61 0.96 -1.50 11.08
CA PHE A 61 0.67 -2.54 12.06
C PHE A 61 1.86 -2.77 13.01
N PHE A 62 3.07 -2.88 12.48
CA PHE A 62 4.29 -3.03 13.27
C PHE A 62 4.52 -1.84 14.22
N VAL A 63 4.31 -0.59 13.76
CA VAL A 63 4.41 0.62 14.60
C VAL A 63 3.42 0.56 15.75
N VAL A 64 2.16 0.20 15.48
CA VAL A 64 1.10 0.14 16.50
C VAL A 64 1.40 -0.94 17.54
N VAL A 65 1.80 -2.14 17.11
CA VAL A 65 2.18 -3.23 18.03
C VAL A 65 3.39 -2.82 18.89
N THR A 66 4.40 -2.21 18.29
CA THR A 66 5.59 -1.71 19.00
C THR A 66 5.22 -0.61 20.00
N ALA A 67 4.32 0.30 19.63
CA ALA A 67 3.83 1.35 20.53
C ALA A 67 3.07 0.75 21.72
N ILE A 68 2.18 -0.22 21.48
CA ILE A 68 1.48 -0.94 22.55
C ILE A 68 2.48 -1.61 23.49
N PHE A 69 3.50 -2.27 22.93
CA PHE A 69 4.55 -2.89 23.72
C PHE A 69 5.30 -1.87 24.60
N CYS A 70 5.70 -0.74 24.04
CA CYS A 70 6.34 0.35 24.79
C CYS A 70 5.45 0.86 25.93
N VAL A 71 4.17 1.09 25.66
CA VAL A 71 3.20 1.58 26.65
C VAL A 71 3.01 0.57 27.77
N VAL A 72 2.77 -0.71 27.45
CA VAL A 72 2.62 -1.78 28.46
C VAL A 72 3.87 -1.88 29.33
N THR A 73 5.05 -1.82 28.72
CA THR A 73 6.33 -1.86 29.45
C THR A 73 6.46 -0.65 30.38
N ALA A 74 6.18 0.56 29.89
CA ALA A 74 6.23 1.78 30.70
C ALA A 74 5.21 1.74 31.87
N TYR A 75 4.00 1.24 31.62
CA TYR A 75 2.96 1.08 32.63
C TYR A 75 3.25 0.00 33.67
N SER A 76 4.18 -0.92 33.41
CA SER A 76 4.60 -1.91 34.40
C SER A 76 5.61 -1.36 35.42
N LEU A 77 6.22 -0.19 35.15
CA LEU A 77 7.38 0.29 35.92
C LEU A 77 7.05 0.85 37.31
N PHE A 78 6.01 1.67 37.41
CA PHE A 78 5.74 2.54 38.57
C PHE A 78 4.38 2.36 39.28
N PRO A 79 3.27 1.96 38.61
CA PRO A 79 1.97 1.87 39.26
C PRO A 79 1.98 0.99 40.52
N ARG A 80 2.69 -0.14 40.47
CA ARG A 80 2.79 -1.05 41.62
C ARG A 80 3.39 -0.39 42.86
N GLU A 81 4.39 0.48 42.71
CA GLU A 81 5.00 1.15 43.86
C GLU A 81 4.10 2.22 44.49
N HIS A 82 3.24 2.84 43.68
CA HIS A 82 2.20 3.73 44.17
C HIS A 82 1.03 2.99 44.81
N ASP A 83 0.69 1.81 44.29
CA ASP A 83 -0.43 0.99 44.76
C ASP A 83 -0.09 0.35 46.10
N ASP A 84 1.08 -0.28 46.17
CA ASP A 84 1.59 -0.99 47.35
C ASP A 84 2.17 -0.03 48.41
N ALA A 85 2.13 1.29 48.16
CA ALA A 85 2.69 2.34 49.02
C ALA A 85 4.20 2.13 49.34
N THR A 86 4.92 1.39 48.51
CA THR A 86 6.36 1.13 48.69
C THR A 86 7.24 2.31 48.27
N ILE A 87 6.65 3.40 47.78
CA ILE A 87 7.39 4.61 47.43
C ILE A 87 8.10 5.24 48.63
N ASP A 88 7.54 5.14 49.84
CA ASP A 88 8.21 5.59 51.06
C ASP A 88 9.39 4.72 51.44
N PHE A 89 9.28 3.42 51.20
CA PHE A 89 10.41 2.53 51.38
C PHE A 89 11.54 2.88 50.41
N LEU A 90 11.22 3.21 49.15
CA LEU A 90 12.21 3.72 48.19
C LEU A 90 12.84 5.05 48.64
N ASN A 91 12.10 5.88 49.37
CA ASN A 91 12.59 7.13 49.94
C ASN A 91 13.60 6.93 51.08
N ALA A 92 13.49 5.82 51.82
CA ALA A 92 14.39 5.47 52.91
C ALA A 92 15.72 4.86 52.44
N LEU A 93 15.82 4.46 51.16
CA LEU A 93 17.04 3.87 50.62
C LEU A 93 18.14 4.95 50.44
N PRO A 94 19.43 4.60 50.64
CA PRO A 94 20.57 5.49 50.40
C PRO A 94 20.89 5.62 48.91
N VAL A 95 19.88 5.88 48.08
CA VAL A 95 19.95 6.02 46.64
C VAL A 95 19.07 7.20 46.23
N SER A 96 19.57 8.09 45.37
CA SER A 96 18.78 9.23 44.94
C SER A 96 17.55 8.80 44.13
N ARG A 97 16.43 9.52 44.31
CA ARG A 97 15.20 9.34 43.52
C ARG A 97 15.47 9.39 42.00
N ALA A 98 16.32 10.32 41.57
CA ALA A 98 16.72 10.44 40.17
C ALA A 98 17.38 9.15 39.65
N THR A 99 18.26 8.54 40.42
CA THR A 99 18.93 7.30 40.04
C THR A 99 17.93 6.15 39.87
N ILE A 100 16.94 6.03 40.76
CA ILE A 100 15.89 4.99 40.68
C ILE A 100 15.02 5.20 39.44
N PHE A 101 14.54 6.43 39.23
CA PHE A 101 13.70 6.78 38.09
C PHE A 101 14.41 6.52 36.75
N VAL A 102 15.66 7.00 36.63
CA VAL A 102 16.48 6.79 35.44
C VAL A 102 16.74 5.30 35.22
N ALA A 103 17.07 4.52 36.26
CA ALA A 103 17.31 3.09 36.13
C ALA A 103 16.09 2.34 35.57
N LYS A 104 14.88 2.66 36.06
CA LYS A 104 13.62 2.05 35.60
C LYS A 104 13.31 2.38 34.15
N CYS A 105 13.37 3.66 33.79
CA CYS A 105 13.06 4.09 32.43
C CYS A 105 14.10 3.57 31.43
N LEU A 106 15.38 3.57 31.81
CA LEU A 106 16.46 2.99 31.01
C LEU A 106 16.29 1.47 30.84
N ALA A 107 15.86 0.76 31.89
CA ALA A 107 15.55 -0.67 31.79
C ALA A 107 14.42 -0.95 30.79
N ALA A 108 13.32 -0.19 30.84
CA ALA A 108 12.22 -0.33 29.89
C ALA A 108 12.64 -0.01 28.45
N TRP A 109 13.37 1.08 28.24
CA TRP A 109 13.85 1.46 26.92
C TRP A 109 14.81 0.41 26.34
N LEU A 110 15.76 -0.08 27.14
CA LEU A 110 16.69 -1.14 26.72
C LEU A 110 15.96 -2.47 26.46
N ALA A 111 14.97 -2.83 27.29
CA ALA A 111 14.17 -4.03 27.13
C ALA A 111 13.44 -4.06 25.77
N VAL A 112 12.75 -2.98 25.43
CA VAL A 112 12.05 -2.87 24.13
C VAL A 112 13.05 -2.85 22.98
N SER A 113 14.09 -2.01 23.09
CA SER A 113 15.11 -1.90 22.03
C SER A 113 15.83 -3.22 21.76
N ALA A 114 16.05 -4.03 22.81
CA ALA A 114 16.66 -5.34 22.68
C ALA A 114 15.77 -6.34 21.92
N ILE A 115 14.45 -6.33 22.15
CA ILE A 115 13.52 -7.18 21.40
C ILE A 115 13.44 -6.74 19.93
N SER A 116 13.33 -5.44 19.66
CA SER A 116 13.34 -4.95 18.28
C SER A 116 14.65 -5.33 17.57
N SER A 117 15.79 -5.16 18.25
CA SER A 117 17.10 -5.56 17.73
C SER A 117 17.21 -7.08 17.51
N LEU A 118 16.62 -7.88 18.40
CA LEU A 118 16.57 -9.34 18.25
C LEU A 118 15.81 -9.73 16.98
N SER A 119 14.72 -9.06 16.65
CA SER A 119 14.01 -9.27 15.37
C SER A 119 14.96 -9.08 14.18
N TYR A 120 15.67 -7.96 14.11
CA TYR A 120 16.62 -7.72 13.01
C TYR A 120 17.78 -8.73 12.98
N VAL A 121 18.23 -9.22 14.14
CA VAL A 121 19.24 -10.29 14.20
C VAL A 121 18.68 -11.62 13.70
N LEU A 122 17.41 -11.94 14.00
CA LEU A 122 16.74 -13.12 13.47
C LEU A 122 16.55 -13.01 11.96
N ASP A 123 16.11 -11.86 11.45
CA ASP A 123 16.01 -11.60 10.01
C ASP A 123 17.36 -11.77 9.32
N TYR A 124 18.42 -11.17 9.88
CA TYR A 124 19.79 -11.36 9.40
C TYR A 124 20.19 -12.84 9.39
N GLY A 125 19.91 -13.57 10.46
CA GLY A 125 20.17 -15.00 10.57
C GLY A 125 19.44 -15.81 9.50
N LEU A 126 18.15 -15.58 9.31
CA LEU A 126 17.34 -16.26 8.30
C LEU A 126 17.85 -15.97 6.88
N LEU A 127 18.18 -14.71 6.60
CA LEU A 127 18.69 -14.30 5.29
C LEU A 127 20.08 -14.86 4.98
N THR A 128 20.96 -14.95 5.98
CA THR A 128 22.30 -15.56 5.81
C THR A 128 22.25 -17.07 5.58
N LEU A 129 21.18 -17.74 6.00
CA LEU A 129 20.95 -19.17 5.73
C LEU A 129 20.40 -19.44 4.32
N ASN A 130 19.99 -18.41 3.56
CA ASN A 130 19.46 -18.58 2.21
C ASN A 130 20.54 -18.46 1.12
N SER A 131 20.91 -19.60 0.53
CA SER A 131 21.93 -19.72 -0.52
C SER A 131 21.51 -19.22 -1.91
N GLN A 132 20.22 -18.98 -2.17
CA GLN A 132 19.72 -18.42 -3.44
C GLN A 132 19.69 -16.88 -3.45
N SER A 133 20.10 -16.22 -2.38
CA SER A 133 20.43 -14.80 -2.43
C SER A 133 21.73 -14.63 -3.24
N ILE A 134 21.64 -14.62 -4.57
CA ILE A 134 22.79 -14.36 -5.45
C ILE A 134 23.32 -12.93 -5.24
N ASP A 135 22.51 -12.03 -4.65
CA ASP A 135 22.99 -10.74 -4.12
C ASP A 135 23.64 -10.84 -2.72
N GLY A 136 23.40 -11.91 -1.94
CA GLY A 136 24.12 -12.39 -0.74
C GLY A 136 24.38 -11.42 0.42
N LYS A 137 24.12 -10.14 0.21
CA LYS A 137 24.46 -9.04 1.09
C LYS A 137 23.24 -8.79 1.92
N ALA A 138 23.25 -9.34 3.13
CA ALA A 138 22.59 -8.60 4.20
C ALA A 138 23.26 -7.22 4.27
N TYR A 139 22.45 -6.17 4.39
CA TYR A 139 22.94 -4.80 4.54
C TYR A 139 22.93 -4.45 6.02
N PRO A 140 23.98 -4.82 6.80
CA PRO A 140 24.01 -4.59 8.25
C PRO A 140 23.88 -3.12 8.58
N GLY A 141 24.33 -2.22 7.69
CA GLY A 141 24.11 -0.78 7.81
C GLY A 141 22.63 -0.41 7.84
N VAL A 142 21.82 -0.94 6.92
CA VAL A 142 20.37 -0.69 6.88
C VAL A 142 19.71 -1.23 8.14
N MET A 143 20.01 -2.47 8.53
CA MET A 143 19.44 -3.07 9.74
C MET A 143 19.85 -2.32 11.01
N ALA A 144 21.10 -1.86 11.12
CA ALA A 144 21.56 -1.05 12.25
C ALA A 144 20.85 0.31 12.29
N THR A 145 20.62 0.94 11.14
CA THR A 145 19.86 2.20 11.06
C THR A 145 18.38 2.00 11.40
N GLN A 146 17.77 0.87 11.02
CA GLN A 146 16.41 0.50 11.43
C GLN A 146 16.32 0.23 12.93
N ALA A 147 17.26 -0.52 13.50
CA ALA A 147 17.34 -0.75 14.94
C ALA A 147 17.53 0.56 15.72
N LEU A 148 18.35 1.50 15.21
CA LEU A 148 18.50 2.83 15.78
C LEU A 148 17.18 3.61 15.74
N ARG A 149 16.50 3.65 14.59
CA ARG A 149 15.20 4.29 14.44
C ARG A 149 14.20 3.75 15.46
N ASP A 150 14.10 2.43 15.58
CA ASP A 150 13.16 1.76 16.47
C ASP A 150 13.51 2.02 17.94
N ALA A 151 14.80 2.08 18.30
CA ALA A 151 15.23 2.47 19.63
C ALA A 151 14.85 3.93 19.94
N LEU A 152 15.00 4.86 18.98
CA LEU A 152 14.57 6.25 19.15
C LEU A 152 13.04 6.36 19.28
N PHE A 153 12.29 5.61 18.47
CA PHE A 153 10.84 5.52 18.57
C PHE A 153 10.41 4.96 19.94
N ALA A 154 11.04 3.87 20.40
CA ALA A 154 10.78 3.28 21.69
C ALA A 154 11.05 4.27 22.84
N TYR A 155 12.12 5.08 22.75
CA TYR A 155 12.37 6.14 23.72
C TYR A 155 11.21 7.15 23.78
N VAL A 156 10.72 7.61 22.63
CA VAL A 156 9.58 8.53 22.55
C VAL A 156 8.36 7.91 23.22
N VAL A 157 7.96 6.69 22.84
CA VAL A 157 6.74 6.07 23.37
C VAL A 157 6.88 5.72 24.86
N VAL A 158 8.05 5.25 25.32
CA VAL A 158 8.29 4.98 26.75
C VAL A 158 8.21 6.27 27.58
N ALA A 159 8.75 7.39 27.10
CA ALA A 159 8.63 8.68 27.80
C ALA A 159 7.17 9.11 27.98
N HIS A 160 6.35 8.97 26.93
CA HIS A 160 4.91 9.21 27.00
C HIS A 160 4.24 8.23 27.97
N GLY A 161 4.53 6.93 27.85
CA GLY A 161 3.97 5.90 28.71
C GLY A 161 4.25 6.12 30.19
N VAL A 162 5.48 6.51 30.57
CA VAL A 162 5.87 6.80 31.96
C VAL A 162 5.17 8.05 32.49
N PHE A 163 5.00 9.08 31.66
CA PHE A 163 4.22 10.26 32.03
C PHE A 163 2.76 9.89 32.29
N LEU A 164 2.16 9.13 31.38
CA LEU A 164 0.76 8.76 31.42
C LEU A 164 0.44 7.74 32.52
N SER A 165 1.41 6.87 32.87
CA SER A 165 1.23 5.88 33.94
C SER A 165 0.89 6.52 35.28
N ARG A 166 1.31 7.77 35.50
CA ARG A 166 0.94 8.56 36.69
C ARG A 166 -0.57 8.77 36.81
N PHE A 167 -1.25 8.88 35.68
CA PHE A 167 -2.70 9.09 35.57
C PHE A 167 -3.48 7.78 35.42
N ARG A 168 -2.82 6.61 35.35
CA ARG A 168 -3.42 5.29 35.16
C ARG A 168 -4.33 5.23 33.92
N THR A 169 -5.55 4.69 34.06
CA THR A 169 -6.53 4.51 32.98
C THR A 169 -6.90 5.83 32.28
N PRO A 170 -7.17 6.94 32.99
CA PRO A 170 -7.30 8.27 32.37
C PRO A 170 -6.13 8.64 31.43
N GLY A 171 -4.89 8.31 31.81
CA GLY A 171 -3.72 8.54 30.96
C GLY A 171 -3.79 7.76 29.64
N LEU A 172 -4.16 6.48 29.69
CA LEU A 172 -4.32 5.64 28.49
C LEU A 172 -5.41 6.18 27.56
N ILE A 173 -6.51 6.65 28.13
CA ILE A 173 -7.63 7.24 27.37
C ILE A 173 -7.21 8.50 26.66
N VAL A 174 -6.55 9.43 27.36
CA VAL A 174 -6.05 10.66 26.77
C VAL A 174 -5.08 10.35 25.63
N TYR A 175 -4.25 9.32 25.80
CA TYR A 175 -3.30 8.90 24.77
C TYR A 175 -3.98 8.25 23.56
N ALA A 176 -5.00 7.42 23.77
CA ALA A 176 -5.80 6.85 22.71
C ALA A 176 -6.56 7.94 21.92
N LEU A 177 -7.15 8.91 22.61
CA LEU A 177 -7.80 10.07 21.98
C LEU A 177 -6.81 10.94 21.21
N TYR A 178 -5.60 11.13 21.74
CA TYR A 178 -4.51 11.82 21.04
C TYR A 178 -4.14 11.08 19.75
N PHE A 179 -3.95 9.76 19.79
CA PHE A 179 -3.68 8.95 18.60
C PHE A 179 -4.81 9.00 17.57
N LEU A 180 -6.07 8.86 18.02
CA LEU A 180 -7.23 8.98 17.13
C LEU A 180 -7.34 10.37 16.52
N GLY A 181 -7.05 11.42 17.30
CA GLY A 181 -7.01 12.80 16.83
C GLY A 181 -5.93 13.03 15.77
N LEU A 182 -4.75 12.44 15.93
CA LEU A 182 -3.68 12.46 14.93
C LEU A 182 -4.11 11.76 13.63
N ILE A 183 -4.62 10.52 13.75
CA ILE A 183 -5.11 9.75 12.59
C ILE A 183 -6.23 10.52 11.87
N TRP A 184 -7.16 11.13 12.60
CA TRP A 184 -8.22 11.94 12.02
C TRP A 184 -7.70 13.21 11.35
N TRP A 185 -6.78 13.93 11.99
CA TRP A 185 -6.18 15.15 11.44
C TRP A 185 -5.48 14.85 10.11
N GLU A 186 -4.73 13.77 10.09
CA GLU A 186 -3.97 13.35 8.93
C GLU A 186 -4.86 12.91 7.77
N ASN A 187 -5.89 12.11 8.04
CA ASN A 187 -6.89 11.75 7.04
C ASN A 187 -7.66 12.95 6.48
N SER A 188 -7.91 13.98 7.31
CA SER A 188 -8.68 15.16 6.89
C SER A 188 -7.85 16.26 6.23
N ARG A 189 -6.56 16.39 6.56
CA ARG A 189 -5.67 17.46 6.07
C ARG A 189 -4.48 16.96 5.23
N GLY A 190 -4.39 15.66 4.97
CA GLY A 190 -3.37 15.03 4.14
C GLY A 190 -2.06 14.74 4.88
N SER A 191 -1.51 15.70 5.63
CA SER A 191 -0.29 15.48 6.42
C SER A 191 -0.32 16.23 7.74
N ALA A 192 -0.01 15.52 8.83
CA ALA A 192 0.28 16.15 10.12
C ALA A 192 1.72 16.74 10.18
N GLY A 193 2.47 16.66 9.08
CA GLY A 193 3.84 17.19 8.96
C GLY A 193 4.76 16.63 10.04
N ALA A 194 5.46 17.50 10.76
CA ALA A 194 6.39 17.11 11.82
C ALA A 194 5.72 16.48 13.06
N PHE A 195 4.38 16.54 13.20
CA PHE A 195 3.64 15.91 14.30
C PHE A 195 3.22 14.46 14.01
N ASN A 196 3.52 14.00 12.80
CA ASN A 196 3.22 12.66 12.38
C ASN A 196 4.21 11.66 12.99
N ILE A 197 3.78 10.94 14.02
CA ILE A 197 4.63 9.95 14.68
C ILE A 197 4.95 8.75 13.78
N PHE A 198 4.07 8.41 12.82
CA PHE A 198 4.32 7.29 11.90
C PHE A 198 5.41 7.61 10.89
N ALA A 199 5.64 8.89 10.57
CA ALA A 199 6.76 9.31 9.72
C ALA A 199 8.15 8.99 10.31
N PHE A 200 8.25 8.44 11.53
CA PHE A 200 9.46 7.74 11.97
C PHE A 200 9.84 6.61 11.01
N TYR A 201 8.84 5.90 10.48
CA TYR A 201 8.98 4.73 9.62
C TYR A 201 8.89 5.06 8.13
N SER A 202 8.87 6.35 7.74
CA SER A 202 9.04 6.72 6.33
C SER A 202 10.48 6.42 5.92
N ASN A 203 10.68 5.35 5.16
CA ASN A 203 12.02 4.98 4.72
C ASN A 203 12.37 5.72 3.42
N GLU A 204 13.55 6.32 3.39
CA GLU A 204 14.17 6.86 2.19
C GLU A 204 15.56 6.24 2.02
N PHE A 205 15.92 5.86 0.80
CA PHE A 205 17.21 5.22 0.52
C PHE A 205 18.03 6.06 -0.44
N VAL A 206 19.32 6.22 -0.13
CA VAL A 206 20.31 6.75 -1.08
C VAL A 206 21.40 5.68 -1.25
N GLY A 207 21.28 4.92 -2.33
CA GLY A 207 22.07 3.69 -2.52
C GLY A 207 21.73 2.67 -1.44
N GLU A 208 22.74 2.17 -0.74
CA GLU A 208 22.61 1.17 0.33
C GLU A 208 22.35 1.80 1.72
N LYS A 209 22.21 3.13 1.80
CA LYS A 209 22.02 3.83 3.08
C LYS A 209 20.57 4.20 3.28
N LEU A 210 19.99 3.73 4.38
CA LEU A 210 18.71 4.22 4.90
C LEU A 210 18.92 5.61 5.49
N LEU A 211 18.19 6.59 4.98
CA LEU A 211 18.12 7.93 5.54
C LEU A 211 17.01 7.98 6.59
N LEU A 212 17.35 8.49 7.77
CA LEU A 212 16.37 8.78 8.81
C LEU A 212 15.80 10.17 8.58
N ASN A 213 14.47 10.29 8.68
CA ASN A 213 13.79 11.58 8.62
C ASN A 213 14.02 12.38 9.92
N TRP A 214 15.20 12.96 10.06
CA TRP A 214 15.60 13.75 11.24
C TRP A 214 14.69 14.95 11.48
N SER A 215 14.09 15.51 10.43
CA SER A 215 13.15 16.62 10.54
C SER A 215 11.90 16.25 11.34
N THR A 216 11.48 14.98 11.30
CA THR A 216 10.39 14.43 12.11
C THR A 216 10.89 13.88 13.44
N ILE A 217 12.02 13.19 13.45
CA ILE A 217 12.55 12.51 14.65
C ILE A 217 12.93 13.52 15.74
N VAL A 218 13.65 14.60 15.38
CA VAL A 218 14.17 15.57 16.36
C VAL A 218 13.06 16.26 17.16
N PRO A 219 11.98 16.81 16.55
CA PRO A 219 10.86 17.37 17.31
C PRO A 219 10.23 16.40 18.31
N HIS A 220 10.06 15.13 17.92
CA HIS A 220 9.50 14.11 18.81
C HIS A 220 10.46 13.73 19.94
N LEU A 221 11.77 13.68 19.70
CA LEU A 221 12.76 13.46 20.75
C LEU A 221 12.80 14.62 21.75
N ILE A 222 12.69 15.87 21.28
CA ILE A 222 12.61 17.06 22.15
C ILE A 222 11.33 16.99 22.99
N ALA A 223 10.17 16.76 22.37
CA ALA A 223 8.90 16.63 23.08
C ALA A 223 8.93 15.49 24.11
N ALA A 224 9.45 14.33 23.72
CA ALA A 224 9.63 13.18 24.63
C ALA A 224 10.55 13.50 25.80
N THR A 225 11.64 14.24 25.58
CA THR A 225 12.56 14.65 26.66
C THR A 225 11.87 15.61 27.63
N VAL A 226 11.10 16.57 27.14
CA VAL A 226 10.30 17.48 27.99
C VAL A 226 9.28 16.69 28.81
N ILE A 227 8.56 15.77 28.18
CA ILE A 227 7.59 14.89 28.84
C ILE A 227 8.27 13.99 29.88
N TYR A 228 9.44 13.44 29.57
CA TYR A 228 10.25 12.64 30.47
C TYR A 228 10.67 13.42 31.72
N ILE A 229 11.13 14.67 31.56
CA ILE A 229 11.47 15.56 32.67
C ILE A 229 10.21 15.89 33.49
N ALA A 230 9.07 16.14 32.84
CA ALA A 230 7.81 16.36 33.53
C ALA A 230 7.38 15.14 34.35
N ALA A 231 7.50 13.94 33.77
CA ALA A 231 7.22 12.68 34.45
C ALA A 231 8.14 12.48 35.66
N PHE A 232 9.44 12.76 35.51
CA PHE A 232 10.39 12.74 36.63
C PHE A 232 9.97 13.70 37.74
N ARG A 233 9.58 14.94 37.42
CA ARG A 233 9.15 15.94 38.40
C ARG A 233 7.87 15.52 39.13
N LEU A 234 6.90 14.96 38.40
CA LEU A 234 5.65 14.45 38.96
C LEU A 234 5.88 13.27 39.90
N TRP A 235 6.80 12.37 39.54
CA TRP A 235 7.17 11.23 40.36
C TRP A 235 8.01 11.65 41.56
N HIS A 236 8.98 12.55 41.38
CA HIS A 236 9.86 13.04 42.45
C HIS A 236 9.11 13.77 43.56
N ARG A 237 8.00 14.46 43.24
CA ARG A 237 7.15 15.17 44.20
C ARG A 237 6.04 14.30 44.81
N ALA A 238 5.93 13.03 44.42
CA ALA A 238 4.88 12.16 44.95
C ALA A 238 5.22 11.74 46.39
N GLU A 239 4.61 12.41 47.37
CA GLU A 239 4.55 11.92 48.75
C GLU A 239 3.59 10.73 48.85
N SER A 240 3.81 9.83 49.81
CA SER A 240 2.91 8.72 50.01
C SER A 240 1.54 9.22 50.45
N ARG A 241 0.53 8.80 49.69
CA ARG A 241 -0.87 9.12 49.97
C ARG A 241 -1.43 8.32 51.16
N VAL A 242 -0.61 7.91 52.14
CA VAL A 242 -1.12 7.23 53.33
C VAL A 242 -1.96 8.18 54.19
N VAL A 243 -1.67 9.50 54.15
CA VAL A 243 -2.40 10.49 54.98
C VAL A 243 -3.62 11.11 54.27
N GLN A 244 -3.72 11.07 52.94
CA GLN A 244 -4.82 11.70 52.18
C GLN A 244 -5.91 10.71 51.71
N ARG A 245 -5.74 9.40 51.99
CA ARG A 245 -6.53 8.29 51.39
C ARG A 245 -7.91 8.01 51.99
N LEU A 246 -8.30 8.57 53.14
CA LEU A 246 -9.58 8.17 53.76
C LEU A 246 -10.81 8.95 53.25
N ASN A 247 -10.68 10.13 52.63
CA ASN A 247 -11.83 10.93 52.19
C ASN A 247 -11.93 11.22 50.68
N GLU A 248 -10.82 11.32 49.92
CA GLU A 248 -10.87 11.65 48.48
C GLU A 248 -10.99 10.41 47.56
N GLN A 249 -10.72 9.21 48.09
CA GLN A 249 -10.59 7.99 47.28
C GLN A 249 -11.93 7.45 46.75
N ARG A 250 -13.07 7.84 47.35
CA ARG A 250 -14.41 7.42 46.91
C ARG A 250 -14.97 8.28 45.76
N GLN A 251 -14.66 9.58 45.72
CA GLN A 251 -15.18 10.50 44.70
C GLN A 251 -14.32 10.56 43.42
N ILE A 252 -13.01 10.35 43.50
CA ILE A 252 -12.15 10.33 42.31
C ILE A 252 -12.19 8.97 41.60
N GLY A 253 -12.44 7.89 42.35
CA GLY A 253 -12.56 6.53 41.81
C GLY A 253 -13.75 6.36 40.86
N TRP A 254 -14.93 6.87 41.23
CA TRP A 254 -16.12 6.74 40.37
C TRP A 254 -16.02 7.61 39.10
N LEU A 255 -15.50 8.84 39.19
CA LEU A 255 -15.27 9.70 38.02
C LEU A 255 -14.27 9.07 37.05
N GLY A 256 -13.17 8.50 37.57
CA GLY A 256 -12.20 7.77 36.74
C GLY A 256 -12.80 6.53 36.07
N MET A 257 -13.66 5.79 36.79
CA MET A 257 -14.40 4.66 36.25
C MET A 257 -15.38 5.10 35.16
N VAL A 258 -16.18 6.15 35.39
CA VAL A 258 -17.14 6.69 34.41
C VAL A 258 -16.43 7.19 33.16
N PHE A 259 -15.33 7.94 33.30
CA PHE A 259 -14.53 8.36 32.14
C PHE A 259 -13.93 7.18 31.39
N SER A 260 -13.50 6.13 32.09
CA SER A 260 -12.96 4.92 31.46
C SER A 260 -14.03 4.14 30.70
N VAL A 261 -15.23 4.04 31.27
CA VAL A 261 -16.38 3.43 30.61
C VAL A 261 -16.80 4.27 29.40
N LEU A 262 -16.92 5.59 29.52
CA LEU A 262 -17.30 6.47 28.40
C LEU A 262 -16.25 6.45 27.27
N ALA A 263 -14.97 6.47 27.60
CA ALA A 263 -13.91 6.37 26.61
C ALA A 263 -13.84 5.00 25.96
N PHE A 264 -14.01 3.92 26.75
CA PHE A 264 -14.12 2.58 26.20
C PHE A 264 -15.34 2.48 25.28
N LEU A 265 -16.50 3.03 25.67
CA LEU A 265 -17.70 3.07 24.84
C LEU A 265 -17.49 3.92 23.59
N LEU A 266 -16.79 5.05 23.66
CA LEU A 266 -16.47 5.88 22.50
C LEU A 266 -15.52 5.17 21.54
N ILE A 267 -14.41 4.63 22.04
CA ILE A 267 -13.43 3.88 21.23
C ILE A 267 -14.08 2.64 20.65
N SER A 268 -14.83 1.89 21.47
CA SER A 268 -15.58 0.71 21.03
C SER A 268 -16.70 1.10 20.07
N SER A 269 -17.33 2.26 20.18
CA SER A 269 -18.34 2.73 19.23
C SER A 269 -17.73 3.23 17.93
N VAL A 270 -16.51 3.78 17.94
CA VAL A 270 -15.78 4.15 16.72
C VAL A 270 -15.25 2.90 16.04
N MET A 271 -14.65 1.98 16.79
CA MET A 271 -14.18 0.69 16.29
C MET A 271 -15.36 -0.14 15.81
N ALA A 272 -16.42 -0.29 16.60
CA ALA A 272 -17.66 -0.95 16.18
C ALA A 272 -18.37 -0.19 15.08
N GLY A 273 -18.31 1.15 15.00
CA GLY A 273 -18.87 1.86 13.85
C GLY A 273 -18.16 1.48 12.55
N ARG A 274 -16.83 1.30 12.59
CA ARG A 274 -16.04 0.81 11.45
C ARG A 274 -16.25 -0.68 11.19
N PHE A 275 -16.18 -1.50 12.23
CA PHE A 275 -16.39 -2.94 12.12
C PHE A 275 -17.83 -3.28 11.76
N VAL A 276 -18.86 -2.56 12.25
CA VAL A 276 -20.28 -2.72 11.90
C VAL A 276 -20.54 -2.19 10.50
N ALA A 277 -19.95 -1.07 10.08
CA ALA A 277 -19.98 -0.71 8.67
C ALA A 277 -19.43 -1.85 7.77
N ASP A 278 -18.41 -2.58 8.24
CA ASP A 278 -17.84 -3.74 7.53
C ASP A 278 -18.54 -5.10 7.85
N SER A 279 -19.40 -5.17 8.89
CA SER A 279 -20.02 -6.41 9.42
C SER A 279 -21.55 -6.39 9.50
N VAL A 280 -22.23 -5.35 8.98
CA VAL A 280 -23.55 -5.52 8.38
C VAL A 280 -23.38 -6.28 7.05
N MET A 281 -22.70 -7.43 7.12
CA MET A 281 -22.80 -8.45 6.08
C MET A 281 -24.06 -9.22 6.45
N GLY A 282 -25.07 -9.14 5.58
CA GLY A 282 -26.28 -9.95 5.70
C GLY A 282 -25.94 -11.45 5.78
N ASP A 283 -26.95 -12.27 6.03
CA ASP A 283 -26.79 -13.72 6.07
C ASP A 283 -25.95 -14.20 4.88
N ARG A 284 -24.82 -14.83 5.20
CA ARG A 284 -23.88 -15.34 4.21
C ARG A 284 -24.41 -16.66 3.67
N GLU A 285 -24.51 -16.73 2.37
CA GLU A 285 -24.88 -17.93 1.64
C GLU A 285 -23.67 -18.47 0.88
N ALA A 286 -23.72 -19.76 0.57
CA ALA A 286 -22.69 -20.41 -0.21
C ALA A 286 -23.31 -21.34 -1.26
N VAL A 287 -22.76 -21.29 -2.47
CA VAL A 287 -23.14 -22.15 -3.59
C VAL A 287 -21.86 -22.71 -4.21
N ALA A 288 -21.79 -24.03 -4.36
CA ALA A 288 -20.66 -24.72 -4.97
C ALA A 288 -21.00 -25.19 -6.38
N THR A 289 -20.00 -25.14 -7.25
CA THR A 289 -19.99 -25.73 -8.60
C THR A 289 -18.90 -26.80 -8.67
N ASP A 290 -18.57 -27.33 -9.85
CA ASP A 290 -17.51 -28.33 -9.96
C ASP A 290 -16.13 -27.75 -9.63
N GLN A 291 -15.90 -26.45 -9.89
CA GLN A 291 -14.59 -25.80 -9.71
C GLN A 291 -14.61 -24.64 -8.72
N TYR A 292 -15.78 -24.10 -8.39
CA TYR A 292 -15.91 -22.91 -7.54
C TYR A 292 -16.71 -23.17 -6.27
N ASN A 293 -16.40 -22.41 -5.22
CA ASN A 293 -17.23 -22.24 -4.04
C ASN A 293 -17.48 -20.74 -3.82
N PHE A 294 -18.68 -20.28 -4.17
CA PHE A 294 -19.10 -18.89 -4.04
C PHE A 294 -19.60 -18.62 -2.63
N ILE A 295 -19.13 -17.54 -2.00
CA ILE A 295 -19.57 -17.03 -0.70
C ILE A 295 -20.10 -15.62 -0.94
N PHE A 296 -21.36 -15.35 -0.59
CA PHE A 296 -22.01 -14.09 -0.92
C PHE A 296 -23.09 -13.72 0.13
N VAL A 297 -23.66 -12.52 -0.01
CA VAL A 297 -24.76 -12.03 0.82
C VAL A 297 -26.11 -12.32 0.14
N ALA A 298 -27.13 -12.75 0.89
CA ALA A 298 -28.42 -13.20 0.34
C ALA A 298 -29.08 -12.24 -0.68
N ASN A 299 -28.91 -10.93 -0.53
CA ASN A 299 -29.45 -9.93 -1.47
C ASN A 299 -28.78 -9.95 -2.85
N SER A 300 -27.63 -10.60 -2.98
CA SER A 300 -26.90 -10.78 -4.24
C SER A 300 -27.22 -12.08 -4.97
N GLN A 301 -28.13 -12.92 -4.45
CA GLN A 301 -28.45 -14.24 -4.99
C GLN A 301 -28.66 -14.23 -6.51
N LYS A 302 -29.46 -13.30 -7.03
CA LYS A 302 -29.76 -13.22 -8.47
C LYS A 302 -28.50 -12.99 -9.33
N THR A 303 -27.55 -12.18 -8.86
CA THR A 303 -26.28 -11.94 -9.56
C THR A 303 -25.40 -13.17 -9.48
N VAL A 304 -25.38 -13.85 -8.33
CA VAL A 304 -24.61 -15.09 -8.14
C VAL A 304 -25.15 -16.22 -8.99
N ASP A 305 -26.48 -16.41 -9.07
CA ASP A 305 -27.10 -17.42 -9.93
C ASP A 305 -26.66 -17.28 -11.39
N SER A 306 -26.61 -16.03 -11.88
CA SER A 306 -26.18 -15.69 -13.23
C SER A 306 -24.68 -15.99 -13.49
N LEU A 307 -23.84 -15.72 -12.49
CA LEU A 307 -22.41 -16.06 -12.53
C LEU A 307 -22.18 -17.57 -12.49
N VAL A 308 -22.87 -18.27 -11.58
CA VAL A 308 -22.78 -19.73 -11.36
C VAL A 308 -23.18 -20.48 -12.63
N GLU A 309 -24.19 -20.00 -13.36
CA GLU A 309 -24.65 -20.61 -14.63
C GLU A 309 -23.51 -20.76 -15.65
N HIS A 310 -22.54 -19.84 -15.66
CA HIS A 310 -21.47 -19.80 -16.66
C HIS A 310 -20.07 -20.12 -16.10
N ALA A 311 -19.90 -20.15 -14.79
CA ALA A 311 -18.60 -20.17 -14.13
C ALA A 311 -17.73 -21.37 -14.57
N ASP A 312 -18.29 -22.57 -14.57
CA ASP A 312 -17.54 -23.78 -14.93
C ASP A 312 -17.23 -23.85 -16.43
N GLU A 313 -18.12 -23.36 -17.31
CA GLU A 313 -17.85 -23.26 -18.75
C GLU A 313 -16.69 -22.29 -19.03
N ASP A 314 -16.74 -21.09 -18.43
CA ASP A 314 -15.71 -20.06 -18.55
C ASP A 314 -14.36 -20.58 -17.99
N PHE A 315 -14.38 -21.36 -16.90
CA PHE A 315 -13.20 -22.03 -16.36
C PHE A 315 -12.62 -23.08 -17.31
N GLN A 316 -13.45 -23.95 -17.89
CA GLN A 316 -12.98 -24.96 -18.84
C GLN A 316 -12.41 -24.31 -20.11
N ALA A 317 -13.03 -23.23 -20.58
CA ALA A 317 -12.53 -22.46 -21.72
C ALA A 317 -11.14 -21.88 -21.42
N LEU A 318 -10.93 -21.32 -20.23
CA LEU A 318 -9.61 -20.85 -19.79
C LEU A 318 -8.60 -22.00 -19.70
N ALA A 319 -8.93 -23.11 -19.05
CA ALA A 319 -8.05 -24.27 -18.96
C ALA A 319 -7.66 -24.80 -20.36
N GLY A 320 -8.60 -24.76 -21.32
CA GLY A 320 -8.36 -25.07 -22.72
C GLY A 320 -7.37 -24.11 -23.39
N LEU A 321 -7.54 -22.79 -23.21
CA LEU A 321 -6.59 -21.78 -23.71
C LEU A 321 -5.18 -21.97 -23.14
N LEU A 322 -5.06 -22.39 -21.88
CA LEU A 322 -3.78 -22.66 -21.23
C LEU A 322 -3.24 -24.07 -21.51
N ASN A 323 -4.01 -24.90 -22.19
CA ASN A 323 -3.73 -26.31 -22.43
C ASN A 323 -3.18 -26.96 -21.14
N THR A 324 -3.97 -26.94 -20.07
CA THR A 324 -3.60 -27.50 -18.77
C THR A 324 -4.62 -28.51 -18.28
N GLU A 325 -4.13 -29.55 -17.62
CA GLU A 325 -4.96 -30.54 -16.92
C GLU A 325 -5.11 -30.20 -15.44
N GLU A 326 -4.30 -29.26 -14.91
CA GLU A 326 -4.43 -28.80 -13.53
C GLU A 326 -5.69 -27.97 -13.37
N LYS A 327 -6.64 -28.45 -12.56
CA LYS A 327 -7.92 -27.79 -12.27
C LYS A 327 -7.99 -27.44 -10.79
N PRO A 328 -7.53 -26.25 -10.38
CA PRO A 328 -7.61 -25.85 -8.97
C PRO A 328 -9.05 -25.56 -8.58
N GLU A 329 -9.47 -26.05 -7.41
CA GLU A 329 -10.69 -25.57 -6.75
C GLU A 329 -10.49 -24.13 -6.26
N ILE A 330 -11.48 -23.27 -6.52
CA ILE A 330 -11.40 -21.81 -6.28
C ILE A 330 -12.50 -21.37 -5.32
N VAL A 331 -12.15 -20.58 -4.32
CA VAL A 331 -13.14 -19.92 -3.45
C VAL A 331 -13.38 -18.50 -3.96
N VAL A 332 -14.63 -18.16 -4.26
CA VAL A 332 -15.02 -16.82 -4.72
C VAL A 332 -15.79 -16.11 -3.62
N ASP A 333 -15.18 -15.10 -3.02
CA ASP A 333 -15.73 -14.33 -1.91
C ASP A 333 -16.29 -13.00 -2.42
N LEU A 334 -17.61 -12.95 -2.61
CA LEU A 334 -18.38 -11.80 -3.06
C LEU A 334 -18.88 -10.95 -1.88
N THR A 335 -18.44 -11.24 -0.67
CA THR A 335 -18.82 -10.46 0.53
C THR A 335 -17.92 -9.26 0.76
N ALA A 336 -16.76 -9.23 0.10
CA ALA A 336 -15.78 -8.15 0.23
C ALA A 336 -16.19 -6.93 -0.60
N GLN A 337 -16.52 -5.83 0.06
CA GLN A 337 -16.63 -4.51 -0.57
C GLN A 337 -15.23 -3.92 -0.70
N LYS A 338 -14.65 -3.97 -1.90
CA LYS A 338 -13.37 -3.32 -2.18
C LYS A 338 -13.63 -2.11 -3.04
N GLY A 339 -13.67 -0.93 -2.43
CA GLY A 339 -13.96 0.32 -3.14
C GLY A 339 -12.96 0.72 -4.24
N HIS A 340 -11.92 -0.08 -4.52
CA HIS A 340 -10.80 0.30 -5.38
C HIS A 340 -10.41 -0.74 -6.45
N VAL A 341 -10.88 -1.99 -6.35
CA VAL A 341 -10.63 -3.03 -7.36
C VAL A 341 -11.88 -3.86 -7.56
N ALA A 342 -12.23 -4.11 -8.82
CA ALA A 342 -13.39 -4.94 -9.14
C ALA A 342 -13.18 -6.40 -8.72
N GLY A 343 -11.93 -6.88 -8.76
CA GLY A 343 -11.50 -8.22 -8.35
C GLY A 343 -10.12 -8.23 -7.72
N LEU A 344 -9.82 -9.28 -6.94
CA LEU A 344 -8.48 -9.64 -6.49
C LEU A 344 -8.37 -11.15 -6.28
N ALA A 345 -7.47 -11.79 -7.01
CA ALA A 345 -7.06 -13.15 -6.77
C ALA A 345 -5.83 -13.24 -5.85
N VAL A 346 -5.94 -14.06 -4.81
CA VAL A 346 -4.81 -14.48 -3.96
C VAL A 346 -4.78 -16.01 -3.93
N TRP A 347 -3.81 -16.59 -4.65
CA TRP A 347 -3.63 -18.03 -4.80
C TRP A 347 -4.84 -18.75 -5.40
N LYS A 348 -5.74 -19.29 -4.58
CA LYS A 348 -6.98 -20.01 -4.98
C LYS A 348 -8.25 -19.33 -4.44
N LYS A 349 -8.11 -18.09 -3.95
CA LYS A 349 -9.23 -17.29 -3.47
C LYS A 349 -9.37 -16.06 -4.35
N ILE A 350 -10.57 -15.84 -4.86
CA ILE A 350 -10.97 -14.64 -5.59
C ILE A 350 -11.83 -13.80 -4.65
N GLN A 351 -11.61 -12.49 -4.61
CA GLN A 351 -12.50 -11.53 -3.98
C GLN A 351 -13.03 -10.60 -5.06
N MET A 352 -14.34 -10.43 -5.17
CA MET A 352 -14.95 -9.63 -6.25
C MET A 352 -16.08 -8.77 -5.70
N ASP A 353 -16.14 -7.52 -6.14
CA ASP A 353 -17.24 -6.61 -5.78
C ASP A 353 -18.35 -6.70 -6.83
N ILE A 354 -19.56 -7.00 -6.38
CA ILE A 354 -20.76 -7.13 -7.23
C ILE A 354 -21.84 -6.10 -6.89
N SER A 355 -21.48 -5.05 -6.14
CA SER A 355 -22.43 -4.07 -5.60
C SER A 355 -22.68 -2.88 -6.53
N ASP A 356 -21.91 -2.72 -7.59
CA ASP A 356 -21.91 -1.51 -8.43
C ASP A 356 -22.91 -1.55 -9.60
N GLY A 357 -23.75 -2.58 -9.67
CA GLY A 357 -24.84 -2.70 -10.64
C GLY A 357 -24.35 -2.90 -12.08
N GLN A 358 -23.15 -3.43 -12.27
CA GLN A 358 -22.64 -3.80 -13.59
C GLN A 358 -23.49 -4.88 -14.27
N THR A 359 -23.30 -5.02 -15.59
CA THR A 359 -23.94 -6.06 -16.38
C THR A 359 -23.36 -7.43 -16.06
N ASP A 360 -24.17 -8.47 -16.21
CA ASP A 360 -23.75 -9.88 -16.02
C ASP A 360 -22.46 -10.22 -16.80
N SER A 361 -22.37 -9.78 -18.05
CA SER A 361 -21.18 -9.96 -18.89
C SER A 361 -19.90 -9.34 -18.30
N ASN A 362 -20.01 -8.25 -17.52
CA ASN A 362 -18.84 -7.64 -16.90
C ASN A 362 -18.38 -8.45 -15.69
N TYR A 363 -19.30 -8.92 -14.85
CA TYR A 363 -18.95 -9.79 -13.72
C TYR A 363 -18.36 -11.12 -14.19
N ARG A 364 -18.91 -11.73 -15.25
CA ARG A 364 -18.31 -12.91 -15.86
C ARG A 364 -16.88 -12.66 -16.35
N ARG A 365 -16.65 -11.52 -17.01
CA ARG A 365 -15.32 -11.13 -17.47
C ARG A 365 -14.35 -10.88 -16.29
N ILE A 366 -14.79 -10.22 -15.23
CA ILE A 366 -13.98 -10.03 -14.01
C ILE A 366 -13.65 -11.39 -13.39
N LEU A 367 -14.63 -12.28 -13.22
CA LEU A 367 -14.39 -13.63 -12.70
C LEU A 367 -13.37 -14.38 -13.56
N SER A 368 -13.52 -14.33 -14.90
CA SER A 368 -12.58 -14.95 -15.84
C SER A 368 -11.16 -14.37 -15.74
N HIS A 369 -11.04 -13.04 -15.57
CA HIS A 369 -9.77 -12.34 -15.34
C HIS A 369 -9.11 -12.81 -14.04
N GLU A 370 -9.85 -12.84 -12.93
CA GLU A 370 -9.32 -13.28 -11.64
C GLU A 370 -8.98 -14.78 -11.62
N THR A 371 -9.75 -15.62 -12.32
CA THR A 371 -9.44 -17.04 -12.48
C THR A 371 -8.13 -17.22 -13.25
N ALA A 372 -7.81 -16.38 -14.24
CA ALA A 372 -6.51 -16.42 -14.91
C ALA A 372 -5.35 -16.18 -13.94
N HIS A 373 -5.49 -15.27 -12.96
CA HIS A 373 -4.49 -15.08 -11.91
C HIS A 373 -4.32 -16.31 -10.99
N VAL A 374 -5.40 -17.06 -10.74
CA VAL A 374 -5.32 -18.34 -10.01
C VAL A 374 -4.49 -19.35 -10.82
N PHE A 375 -4.78 -19.52 -12.12
CA PHE A 375 -4.01 -20.41 -12.99
C PHE A 375 -2.54 -20.00 -13.09
N GLN A 376 -2.26 -18.70 -13.23
CA GLN A 376 -0.91 -18.17 -13.22
C GLN A 376 -0.18 -18.54 -11.92
N SER A 377 -0.86 -18.40 -10.77
CA SER A 377 -0.29 -18.74 -9.46
C SER A 377 -0.01 -20.24 -9.31
N VAL A 378 -0.94 -21.08 -9.79
CA VAL A 378 -0.85 -22.54 -9.69
C VAL A 378 0.23 -23.09 -10.63
N LEU A 379 0.15 -22.77 -11.93
CA LEU A 379 1.06 -23.29 -12.95
C LEU A 379 2.50 -22.79 -12.82
N THR A 380 2.71 -21.69 -12.11
CA THR A 380 4.05 -21.15 -11.85
C THR A 380 4.53 -21.42 -10.44
N GLU A 381 3.74 -22.11 -9.61
CA GLU A 381 3.97 -22.24 -8.16
C GLU A 381 4.29 -20.89 -7.46
N ARG A 382 3.55 -19.82 -7.80
CA ARG A 382 3.80 -18.42 -7.37
C ARG A 382 5.11 -17.79 -7.84
N LYS A 383 5.89 -18.42 -8.72
CA LYS A 383 7.16 -17.83 -9.20
C LYS A 383 6.95 -16.48 -9.89
N LEU A 384 5.88 -16.31 -10.67
CA LEU A 384 5.57 -15.00 -11.27
C LEU A 384 5.35 -13.89 -10.23
N ALA A 385 4.65 -14.17 -9.14
CA ALA A 385 4.37 -13.18 -8.09
C ALA A 385 5.65 -12.73 -7.35
N ARG A 386 6.71 -13.55 -7.34
CA ARG A 386 8.00 -13.16 -6.73
C ARG A 386 8.78 -12.18 -7.60
N ASP A 387 8.66 -12.33 -8.91
CA ASP A 387 9.28 -11.47 -9.89
C ASP A 387 8.31 -10.40 -10.41
N THR A 388 7.35 -9.95 -9.59
CA THR A 388 6.26 -9.01 -9.98
C THR A 388 6.79 -7.80 -10.75
N ASN A 389 7.96 -7.26 -10.39
CA ASN A 389 8.54 -6.14 -11.13
C ASN A 389 8.80 -6.44 -12.62
N ALA A 390 9.16 -7.68 -12.94
CA ALA A 390 9.42 -8.16 -14.29
C ALA A 390 8.19 -8.79 -14.97
N THR A 391 7.22 -9.28 -14.19
CA THR A 391 6.14 -10.14 -14.69
C THR A 391 4.76 -9.51 -14.63
N LEU A 392 4.54 -8.44 -13.84
CA LEU A 392 3.21 -7.88 -13.61
C LEU A 392 2.48 -7.54 -14.92
N PHE A 393 3.18 -6.93 -15.88
CA PHE A 393 2.56 -6.61 -17.16
C PHE A 393 2.00 -7.89 -17.81
N PHE A 394 2.78 -8.98 -17.89
CA PHE A 394 2.29 -10.22 -18.46
C PHE A 394 1.15 -10.84 -17.65
N THR A 395 1.27 -10.85 -16.32
CA THR A 395 0.23 -11.35 -15.40
C THR A 395 -1.11 -10.64 -15.67
N GLU A 396 -1.13 -9.31 -15.73
CA GLU A 396 -2.33 -8.52 -16.01
C GLU A 396 -2.79 -8.62 -17.47
N GLY A 397 -1.85 -8.52 -18.42
CA GLY A 397 -2.14 -8.56 -19.85
C GLY A 397 -2.70 -9.90 -20.31
N MET A 398 -2.19 -11.00 -19.73
CA MET A 398 -2.70 -12.34 -19.99
C MET A 398 -4.12 -12.51 -19.44
N ALA A 399 -4.36 -12.09 -18.18
CA ALA A 399 -5.69 -12.16 -17.58
C ALA A 399 -6.71 -11.31 -18.37
N GLN A 400 -6.30 -10.11 -18.81
CA GLN A 400 -7.11 -9.24 -19.64
C GLN A 400 -7.41 -9.87 -21.01
N LEU A 401 -6.40 -10.43 -21.70
CA LEU A 401 -6.58 -11.06 -23.00
C LEU A 401 -7.49 -12.29 -22.91
N THR A 402 -7.24 -13.19 -21.95
CA THR A 402 -8.02 -14.43 -21.83
C THR A 402 -9.46 -14.14 -21.44
N SER A 403 -9.71 -13.15 -20.58
CA SER A 403 -11.08 -12.77 -20.20
C SER A 403 -11.88 -12.23 -21.41
N PHE A 404 -11.26 -11.48 -22.33
CA PHE A 404 -11.92 -11.07 -23.58
C PHE A 404 -12.08 -12.21 -24.60
N ARG A 405 -11.23 -13.24 -24.56
CA ARG A 405 -11.42 -14.43 -25.42
C ARG A 405 -12.58 -15.30 -24.94
N ILE A 406 -12.80 -15.37 -23.62
CA ILE A 406 -13.85 -16.19 -23.00
C ILE A 406 -15.19 -15.44 -22.98
N VAL A 407 -15.18 -14.15 -22.62
CA VAL A 407 -16.36 -13.28 -22.60
C VAL A 407 -16.13 -12.11 -23.58
N PRO A 408 -16.49 -12.27 -24.87
CA PRO A 408 -16.18 -11.29 -25.90
C PRO A 408 -16.86 -9.94 -25.68
N ASP A 409 -16.05 -8.87 -25.77
CA ASP A 409 -16.52 -7.49 -25.81
C ASP A 409 -15.61 -6.70 -26.77
N PRO A 410 -15.86 -6.79 -28.08
CA PRO A 410 -15.00 -6.18 -29.09
C PRO A 410 -14.96 -4.65 -28.99
N ALA A 411 -16.01 -4.03 -28.46
CA ALA A 411 -16.06 -2.58 -28.28
C ALA A 411 -15.11 -2.13 -27.17
N MET A 412 -15.13 -2.80 -26.00
CA MET A 412 -14.18 -2.48 -24.93
C MET A 412 -12.75 -2.86 -25.31
N LYS A 413 -12.54 -3.99 -25.97
CA LYS A 413 -11.22 -4.40 -26.47
C LYS A 413 -10.62 -3.34 -27.41
N ARG A 414 -11.41 -2.84 -28.36
CA ARG A 414 -10.99 -1.74 -29.25
C ARG A 414 -10.58 -0.49 -28.45
N LYS A 415 -11.37 -0.10 -27.44
CA LYS A 415 -11.05 1.06 -26.59
C LYS A 415 -9.72 0.87 -25.85
N ASN A 416 -9.44 -0.32 -25.33
CA ASN A 416 -8.16 -0.64 -24.71
C ASN A 416 -7.01 -0.53 -25.72
N GLN A 417 -7.19 -1.07 -26.93
CA GLN A 417 -6.18 -0.99 -27.99
C GLN A 417 -5.88 0.47 -28.38
N VAL A 418 -6.90 1.32 -28.49
CA VAL A 418 -6.73 2.76 -28.76
C VAL A 418 -5.93 3.44 -27.65
N VAL A 419 -6.27 3.22 -26.37
CA VAL A 419 -5.53 3.80 -25.24
C VAL A 419 -4.08 3.32 -25.22
N ALA A 420 -3.85 2.02 -25.49
CA ALA A 420 -2.53 1.46 -25.57
C ALA A 420 -1.72 2.11 -26.72
N ALA A 421 -2.32 2.23 -27.91
CA ALA A 421 -1.67 2.74 -29.12
C ALA A 421 -1.28 4.21 -28.95
N LEU A 422 -2.19 5.00 -28.39
CA LEU A 422 -1.95 6.38 -27.98
C LEU A 422 -0.80 6.49 -26.97
N ALA A 423 -0.81 5.65 -25.92
CA ALA A 423 0.24 5.64 -24.92
C ALA A 423 1.60 5.24 -25.49
N TRP A 424 1.64 4.22 -26.35
CA TRP A 424 2.87 3.82 -27.05
C TRP A 424 3.43 4.96 -27.89
N LYS A 425 2.60 5.59 -28.73
CA LYS A 425 3.00 6.69 -29.64
C LYS A 425 3.49 7.90 -28.86
N ARG A 426 2.74 8.38 -27.86
CA ARG A 426 3.06 9.60 -27.10
C ARG A 426 4.20 9.42 -26.12
N HIS A 427 4.33 8.23 -25.52
CA HIS A 427 5.31 8.01 -24.46
C HIS A 427 6.55 7.23 -24.91
N ASP A 428 6.71 6.88 -26.20
CA ASP A 428 7.79 6.01 -26.70
C ASP A 428 7.99 4.80 -25.78
N ILE A 429 6.89 4.12 -25.43
CA ILE A 429 6.91 3.00 -24.49
C ILE A 429 7.53 1.80 -25.18
N ARG A 430 8.55 1.23 -24.55
CA ARG A 430 9.24 0.04 -25.04
C ARG A 430 9.03 -1.13 -24.11
N PHE A 431 9.38 -2.32 -24.57
CA PHE A 431 9.28 -3.53 -23.77
C PHE A 431 10.06 -3.45 -22.45
N ARG A 432 11.24 -2.82 -22.45
CA ARG A 432 12.02 -2.55 -21.22
C ARG A 432 11.28 -1.72 -20.16
N ASP A 433 10.31 -0.91 -20.58
CA ASP A 433 9.51 -0.10 -19.68
C ASP A 433 8.42 -0.98 -19.04
N LEU A 434 7.75 -1.83 -19.83
CA LEU A 434 6.72 -2.76 -19.34
C LEU A 434 7.30 -3.84 -18.41
N SER A 435 8.46 -4.39 -18.77
CA SER A 435 9.16 -5.43 -17.98
C SER A 435 9.90 -4.88 -16.75
N ASN A 436 9.66 -3.62 -16.37
CA ASN A 436 10.17 -3.02 -15.15
C ASN A 436 9.10 -2.14 -14.51
N TYR A 437 8.14 -2.76 -13.84
CA TYR A 437 6.94 -2.12 -13.33
C TYR A 437 7.22 -0.95 -12.37
N SER A 438 8.17 -1.10 -11.44
CA SER A 438 8.58 -0.01 -10.54
C SER A 438 9.13 1.19 -11.30
N ASN A 439 9.77 0.99 -12.46
CA ASN A 439 10.17 2.10 -13.32
C ASN A 439 8.99 2.66 -14.11
N PHE A 440 8.09 1.78 -14.56
CA PHE A 440 6.87 2.13 -15.28
C PHE A 440 5.96 3.06 -14.47
N GLU A 441 5.56 2.66 -13.25
CA GLU A 441 4.65 3.42 -12.38
C GLU A 441 5.21 4.80 -11.99
N ARG A 442 6.54 4.94 -11.93
CA ARG A 442 7.19 6.22 -11.60
C ARG A 442 7.10 7.22 -12.74
N ARG A 443 7.05 6.75 -13.98
CA ARG A 443 7.12 7.57 -15.20
C ARG A 443 5.75 7.78 -15.82
N PHE A 444 4.91 6.76 -15.79
CA PHE A 444 3.65 6.67 -16.50
C PHE A 444 2.49 6.45 -15.54
N ASP A 445 1.29 6.44 -16.08
CA ASP A 445 0.13 5.96 -15.35
C ASP A 445 0.20 4.44 -15.20
N ALA A 446 0.14 3.95 -13.96
CA ALA A 446 0.15 2.53 -13.64
C ALA A 446 -1.01 1.77 -14.32
N GLU A 447 -2.17 2.42 -14.53
CA GLU A 447 -3.33 1.81 -15.20
C GLU A 447 -3.10 1.52 -16.69
N LEU A 448 -2.10 2.15 -17.32
CA LEU A 448 -1.76 1.86 -18.71
C LEU A 448 -1.17 0.45 -18.88
N VAL A 449 -0.68 -0.16 -17.79
CA VAL A 449 -0.10 -1.51 -17.84
C VAL A 449 -1.12 -2.51 -18.37
N TYR A 450 -2.41 -2.39 -18.01
CA TYR A 450 -3.46 -3.31 -18.45
C TYR A 450 -3.63 -3.29 -19.97
N SER A 451 -3.82 -2.11 -20.56
CA SER A 451 -4.05 -1.97 -22.00
C SER A 451 -2.79 -2.28 -22.82
N LEU A 452 -1.63 -1.81 -22.38
CA LEU A 452 -0.36 -2.08 -23.07
C LEU A 452 0.02 -3.57 -22.99
N ALA A 453 -0.18 -4.19 -21.83
CA ALA A 453 0.17 -5.59 -21.68
C ALA A 453 -0.80 -6.52 -22.40
N GLU A 454 -2.10 -6.22 -22.44
CA GLU A 454 -3.07 -6.97 -23.25
C GLU A 454 -2.61 -7.05 -24.71
N THR A 455 -2.22 -5.91 -25.30
CA THR A 455 -1.74 -5.85 -26.70
C THR A 455 -0.42 -6.58 -26.91
N TRP A 456 0.50 -6.53 -25.94
CA TRP A 456 1.75 -7.29 -26.01
C TRP A 456 1.52 -8.81 -25.91
N VAL A 457 0.65 -9.25 -25.00
CA VAL A 457 0.32 -10.67 -24.85
C VAL A 457 -0.44 -11.19 -26.08
N GLU A 458 -1.28 -10.36 -26.70
CA GLU A 458 -1.90 -10.71 -27.97
C GLU A 458 -0.85 -10.87 -29.09
N ALA A 459 0.14 -9.98 -29.17
CA ALA A 459 1.25 -10.12 -30.11
C ALA A 459 2.09 -11.39 -29.83
N LEU A 460 2.28 -11.75 -28.56
CA LEU A 460 2.93 -13.00 -28.18
C LEU A 460 2.18 -14.22 -28.72
N VAL A 461 0.85 -14.25 -28.56
CA VAL A 461 0.01 -15.34 -29.09
C VAL A 461 0.03 -15.38 -30.61
N GLN A 462 -0.07 -14.23 -31.29
CA GLN A 462 0.00 -14.16 -32.76
C GLN A 462 1.34 -14.64 -33.29
N THR A 463 2.43 -14.39 -32.56
CA THR A 463 3.79 -14.75 -32.98
C THR A 463 4.11 -16.23 -32.72
N CYS A 464 3.74 -16.73 -31.53
CA CYS A 464 4.21 -18.01 -31.02
C CYS A 464 3.11 -19.08 -30.88
N GLY A 465 1.87 -18.75 -31.28
CA GLY A 465 0.73 -19.67 -31.36
C GLY A 465 -0.16 -19.67 -30.11
N ASP A 466 -1.37 -20.22 -30.24
CA ASP A 466 -2.41 -20.15 -29.21
C ASP A 466 -2.05 -20.83 -27.88
N ARG A 467 -1.16 -21.82 -27.90
CA ARG A 467 -0.74 -22.57 -26.69
C ARG A 467 0.31 -21.84 -25.85
N ILE A 468 0.88 -20.75 -26.37
CA ILE A 468 2.05 -20.10 -25.78
C ILE A 468 1.81 -19.60 -24.35
N LEU A 469 0.58 -19.19 -24.00
CA LEU A 469 0.29 -18.67 -22.67
C LEU A 469 0.55 -19.72 -21.60
N GLY A 470 0.03 -20.94 -21.77
CA GLY A 470 0.29 -22.05 -20.86
C GLY A 470 1.75 -22.49 -20.86
N ASP A 471 2.40 -22.50 -22.03
CA ASP A 471 3.81 -22.88 -22.15
C ASP A 471 4.73 -21.88 -21.43
N VAL A 472 4.43 -20.58 -21.52
CA VAL A 472 5.13 -19.52 -20.77
C VAL A 472 4.95 -19.68 -19.27
N LEU A 473 3.74 -19.99 -18.79
CA LEU A 473 3.51 -20.24 -17.36
C LEU A 473 4.31 -21.43 -16.84
N ARG A 474 4.29 -22.57 -17.56
CA ARG A 474 5.09 -23.75 -17.21
C ARG A 474 6.58 -23.48 -17.30
N SER A 475 7.01 -22.71 -18.30
CA SER A 475 8.38 -22.25 -18.47
C SER A 475 8.83 -21.40 -17.28
N ALA A 476 8.03 -20.41 -16.85
CA ALA A 476 8.31 -19.62 -15.64
C ALA A 476 8.23 -20.45 -14.35
N GLY A 477 7.39 -21.50 -14.34
CA GLY A 477 7.21 -22.45 -13.26
C GLY A 477 8.33 -23.47 -13.08
N ARG A 478 9.21 -23.68 -14.07
CA ARG A 478 10.23 -24.75 -14.05
C ARG A 478 11.27 -24.56 -12.95
N ASP A 479 11.89 -25.66 -12.54
CA ASP A 479 13.02 -25.61 -11.63
C ASP A 479 14.26 -25.04 -12.31
N GLY A 480 15.03 -24.24 -11.57
CA GLY A 480 16.27 -23.64 -12.06
C GLY A 480 16.12 -22.32 -12.82
N VAL A 481 14.94 -21.69 -12.87
CA VAL A 481 14.84 -20.27 -13.27
C VAL A 481 15.49 -19.43 -12.18
N PRO A 482 16.57 -18.67 -12.47
CA PRO A 482 17.17 -17.79 -11.48
C PRO A 482 16.16 -16.73 -11.02
N PRO A 483 15.99 -16.52 -9.71
CA PRO A 483 15.12 -15.46 -9.21
C PRO A 483 15.72 -14.08 -9.46
N GLY A 484 14.87 -13.04 -9.52
CA GLY A 484 15.32 -11.64 -9.53
C GLY A 484 16.05 -11.20 -10.80
N LEU A 485 15.83 -11.89 -11.92
CA LEU A 485 16.39 -11.47 -13.21
C LEU A 485 15.80 -10.12 -13.65
N PRO A 486 16.60 -9.23 -14.28
CA PRO A 486 16.08 -8.03 -14.91
C PRO A 486 15.04 -8.38 -15.99
N GLY A 487 14.02 -7.54 -16.16
CA GLY A 487 12.87 -7.77 -17.04
C GLY A 487 13.19 -8.39 -18.40
N GLU A 488 14.00 -7.73 -19.23
CA GLU A 488 14.32 -8.24 -20.58
C GLU A 488 15.08 -9.57 -20.55
N VAL A 489 15.97 -9.76 -19.57
CA VAL A 489 16.74 -10.99 -19.41
C VAL A 489 15.83 -12.14 -18.97
N TYR A 490 14.94 -11.87 -18.03
CA TYR A 490 13.91 -12.79 -17.58
C TYR A 490 13.09 -13.29 -18.78
N TRP A 491 12.51 -12.36 -19.54
CA TRP A 491 11.63 -12.71 -20.65
C TRP A 491 12.33 -13.42 -21.80
N ARG A 492 13.58 -13.04 -22.12
CA ARG A 492 14.36 -13.77 -23.12
C ARG A 492 14.59 -15.22 -22.68
N GLN A 493 14.93 -15.46 -21.42
CA GLN A 493 15.14 -16.81 -20.90
C GLN A 493 13.85 -17.66 -20.83
N ILE A 494 12.72 -17.05 -20.50
CA ILE A 494 11.42 -17.74 -20.46
C ILE A 494 10.97 -18.11 -21.87
N LEU A 495 11.04 -17.18 -22.82
CA LEU A 495 10.59 -17.39 -24.20
C LEU A 495 11.52 -18.33 -24.99
N GLN A 496 12.84 -18.25 -24.80
CA GLN A 496 13.78 -19.17 -25.43
C GLN A 496 13.50 -20.64 -25.06
N HIS A 497 13.07 -20.91 -23.83
CA HIS A 497 12.77 -22.27 -23.39
C HIS A 497 11.54 -22.87 -24.11
N VAL A 498 10.64 -22.03 -24.59
CA VAL A 498 9.45 -22.43 -25.36
C VAL A 498 9.61 -22.16 -26.86
N ASN A 499 10.85 -22.01 -27.32
CA ASN A 499 11.22 -21.74 -28.72
C ASN A 499 10.51 -20.51 -29.32
N CYS A 500 10.32 -19.46 -28.52
CA CYS A 500 9.74 -18.19 -28.93
C CYS A 500 10.81 -17.08 -28.78
N GLU A 501 10.88 -16.16 -29.75
CA GLU A 501 11.86 -15.08 -29.76
C GLU A 501 11.22 -13.77 -29.31
N LEU A 502 11.76 -13.16 -28.25
CA LEU A 502 11.25 -11.91 -27.67
C LEU A 502 11.28 -10.75 -28.68
N GLU A 503 12.35 -10.67 -29.47
CA GLU A 503 12.55 -9.62 -30.45
C GLU A 503 11.46 -9.65 -31.53
N THR A 504 11.10 -10.83 -32.03
CA THR A 504 10.01 -11.01 -33.00
C THR A 504 8.64 -10.65 -32.41
N VAL A 505 8.38 -11.03 -31.15
CA VAL A 505 7.15 -10.63 -30.44
C VAL A 505 7.04 -9.11 -30.34
N ASN A 506 8.14 -8.42 -29.98
CA ASN A 506 8.16 -6.98 -29.85
C ASN A 506 7.94 -6.25 -31.19
N VAL A 507 8.50 -6.77 -32.29
CA VAL A 507 8.26 -6.23 -33.64
C VAL A 507 6.77 -6.34 -34.01
N ASN A 508 6.16 -7.50 -33.78
CA ASN A 508 4.73 -7.70 -34.05
C ASN A 508 3.85 -6.83 -33.16
N TRP A 509 4.24 -6.65 -31.89
CA TRP A 509 3.55 -5.74 -30.98
C TRP A 509 3.57 -4.30 -31.53
N PHE A 510 4.75 -3.77 -31.88
CA PHE A 510 4.85 -2.42 -32.45
C PHE A 510 4.05 -2.25 -33.75
N SER A 511 4.08 -3.25 -34.64
CA SER A 511 3.27 -3.23 -35.86
C SER A 511 1.76 -3.21 -35.58
N SER A 512 1.31 -3.90 -34.53
CA SER A 512 -0.09 -3.90 -34.09
C SER A 512 -0.49 -2.52 -33.55
N MET A 513 0.35 -1.90 -32.72
CA MET A 513 0.10 -0.55 -32.18
C MET A 513 -0.01 0.51 -33.28
N ASP A 514 0.90 0.44 -34.27
CA ASP A 514 0.89 1.35 -35.43
C ASP A 514 -0.39 1.15 -36.26
N SER A 515 -0.78 -0.10 -36.50
CA SER A 515 -2.02 -0.44 -37.23
C SER A 515 -3.28 0.01 -36.48
N SER A 516 -3.30 -0.09 -35.15
CA SER A 516 -4.41 0.38 -34.32
C SER A 516 -4.58 1.90 -34.36
N MET A 517 -3.50 2.67 -34.58
CA MET A 517 -3.60 4.10 -34.85
C MET A 517 -4.08 4.38 -36.29
N GLY A 518 -3.56 3.65 -37.28
CA GLY A 518 -3.79 3.93 -38.71
C GLY A 518 -5.17 3.54 -39.24
N ASN A 519 -5.83 2.51 -38.68
CA ASN A 519 -7.11 2.01 -39.20
C ASN A 519 -8.33 2.92 -38.94
N GLY A 520 -8.14 4.08 -38.32
CA GLY A 520 -9.21 5.04 -38.01
C GLY A 520 -9.00 6.46 -38.54
N LEU A 521 -7.83 6.78 -39.12
CA LEU A 521 -7.43 8.17 -39.39
C LEU A 521 -6.76 8.32 -40.75
N PRO A 522 -7.12 9.36 -41.52
CA PRO A 522 -6.38 9.72 -42.72
C PRO A 522 -4.93 10.08 -42.35
N ASP A 523 -3.96 9.49 -43.04
CA ASP A 523 -2.56 9.97 -43.13
C ASP A 523 -1.65 9.89 -41.87
N GLY A 524 -1.99 9.09 -40.85
CA GLY A 524 -1.06 8.74 -39.76
C GLY A 524 -0.88 9.84 -38.68
N GLU A 525 -1.69 10.89 -38.74
CA GLU A 525 -1.71 11.98 -37.77
C GLU A 525 -2.37 11.54 -36.45
N ASP A 526 -1.95 12.12 -35.31
CA ASP A 526 -2.56 11.86 -34.00
C ASP A 526 -3.79 12.79 -33.86
N PRO A 527 -5.03 12.27 -33.81
CA PRO A 527 -6.24 13.10 -33.81
C PRO A 527 -6.56 13.63 -32.41
N TYR A 528 -5.79 13.19 -31.41
CA TYR A 528 -6.04 13.49 -30.03
C TYR A 528 -5.35 14.80 -29.63
N PRO A 529 -5.95 15.57 -28.71
CA PRO A 529 -5.40 16.86 -28.31
C PRO A 529 -4.00 16.74 -27.69
N GLU A 530 -3.15 17.72 -27.96
CA GLU A 530 -1.94 17.94 -27.18
C GLU A 530 -2.18 19.04 -26.13
N PHE A 531 -1.42 18.99 -25.04
CA PHE A 531 -1.51 19.99 -23.99
C PHE A 531 -0.29 20.91 -24.04
N GLY A 532 -0.56 22.20 -24.22
CA GLY A 532 0.44 23.26 -24.19
C GLY A 532 0.98 23.54 -22.78
N ALA A 533 1.33 24.80 -22.51
CA ALA A 533 1.75 25.20 -21.18
C ALA A 533 0.55 25.17 -20.21
N LEU A 534 0.75 24.59 -19.02
CA LEU A 534 -0.22 24.66 -17.94
C LEU A 534 0.16 25.80 -16.99
N THR A 535 -0.85 26.59 -16.62
CA THR A 535 -0.70 27.66 -15.63
C THR A 535 -1.39 27.26 -14.34
N PHE A 536 -0.68 27.33 -13.21
CA PHE A 536 -1.19 26.99 -11.89
C PHE A 536 -1.25 28.26 -11.05
N ARG A 537 -2.46 28.77 -10.78
CA ARG A 537 -2.69 29.99 -10.00
C ARG A 537 -3.49 29.69 -8.76
N GLN A 538 -3.07 30.26 -7.64
CA GLN A 538 -3.89 30.25 -6.43
C GLN A 538 -5.03 31.26 -6.59
N SER A 539 -6.25 30.77 -6.81
CA SER A 539 -7.42 31.63 -7.03
C SER A 539 -8.10 32.05 -5.72
N GLU A 540 -8.06 31.17 -4.70
CA GLU A 540 -8.58 31.43 -3.37
C GLU A 540 -7.67 30.78 -2.31
N ALA A 541 -7.87 31.11 -1.03
CA ALA A 541 -7.09 30.53 0.06
C ALA A 541 -7.15 28.98 0.10
N SER A 542 -8.19 28.37 -0.49
CA SER A 542 -8.46 26.93 -0.47
C SER A 542 -8.37 26.24 -1.84
N SER A 543 -8.12 26.96 -2.94
CA SER A 543 -8.15 26.38 -4.30
C SER A 543 -7.02 26.88 -5.21
N VAL A 544 -6.58 25.98 -6.09
CA VAL A 544 -5.63 26.21 -7.18
C VAL A 544 -6.38 25.99 -8.48
N THR A 545 -6.46 27.04 -9.30
CA THR A 545 -6.99 26.97 -10.65
C THR A 545 -5.86 26.58 -11.59
N VAL A 546 -6.08 25.52 -12.35
CA VAL A 546 -5.13 25.03 -13.36
C VAL A 546 -5.75 25.26 -14.72
N THR A 547 -5.08 26.03 -15.58
CA THR A 547 -5.52 26.26 -16.96
C THR A 547 -4.55 25.57 -17.90
N ALA A 548 -5.07 24.71 -18.77
CA ALA A 548 -4.32 24.06 -19.83
C ALA A 548 -4.78 24.58 -21.19
N ASP A 549 -3.84 25.08 -21.99
CA ASP A 549 -4.10 25.33 -23.41
C ASP A 549 -4.15 23.99 -24.14
N VAL A 550 -5.22 23.74 -24.89
CA VAL A 550 -5.34 22.58 -25.78
C VAL A 550 -4.83 22.99 -27.15
N VAL A 551 -3.79 22.31 -27.60
CA VAL A 551 -3.16 22.52 -28.90
C VAL A 551 -3.68 21.44 -29.84
N GLU A 552 -4.30 21.85 -30.94
CA GLU A 552 -4.60 20.93 -32.04
C GLU A 552 -3.28 20.43 -32.63
N SER A 553 -3.17 19.12 -32.76
CA SER A 553 -1.98 18.41 -33.23
C SER A 553 -1.57 18.77 -34.65
N ASP A 554 -2.50 19.25 -35.49
CA ASP A 554 -2.21 19.85 -36.80
C ASP A 554 -3.08 21.10 -37.09
N PRO A 555 -2.47 22.31 -37.20
CA PRO A 555 -3.18 23.53 -37.61
C PRO A 555 -3.75 23.50 -39.03
N GLN A 556 -3.27 22.61 -39.91
CA GLN A 556 -3.76 22.51 -41.30
C GLN A 556 -5.04 21.69 -41.40
N MET A 557 -5.29 20.79 -40.44
CA MET A 557 -6.51 19.97 -40.33
C MET A 557 -7.65 20.65 -39.56
N SER A 558 -7.64 21.99 -39.45
CA SER A 558 -8.74 22.84 -38.94
C SER A 558 -10.01 22.71 -39.79
N THR A 559 -10.57 21.51 -39.82
CA THR A 559 -11.92 21.23 -40.26
C THR A 559 -12.82 21.38 -39.03
N ALA A 560 -14.01 21.96 -39.20
CA ALA A 560 -14.97 22.15 -38.12
C ALA A 560 -15.28 20.83 -37.37
N ASP A 561 -15.10 19.68 -38.04
CA ASP A 561 -15.32 18.36 -37.47
C ASP A 561 -14.26 18.00 -36.42
N ASN A 562 -12.98 18.33 -36.62
CA ASN A 562 -11.92 18.02 -35.66
C ASN A 562 -12.03 18.89 -34.39
N GLU A 563 -12.31 20.19 -34.56
CA GLU A 563 -12.54 21.09 -33.43
C GLU A 563 -13.74 20.61 -32.58
N SER A 564 -14.82 20.16 -33.24
CA SER A 564 -15.98 19.59 -32.55
C SER A 564 -15.66 18.29 -31.79
N PHE A 565 -14.78 17.44 -32.34
CA PHE A 565 -14.33 16.22 -31.69
C PHE A 565 -13.52 16.54 -30.43
N VAL A 566 -12.49 17.39 -30.54
CA VAL A 566 -11.63 17.78 -29.42
C VAL A 566 -12.42 18.46 -28.30
N GLN A 567 -13.39 19.32 -28.64
CA GLN A 567 -14.28 19.95 -27.67
C GLN A 567 -15.21 18.96 -26.95
N SER A 568 -15.52 17.82 -27.57
CA SER A 568 -16.41 16.80 -27.01
C SER A 568 -15.74 15.86 -26.00
N LEU A 569 -14.41 15.88 -25.90
CA LEU A 569 -13.65 14.99 -25.02
C LEU A 569 -13.82 15.37 -23.54
N ASP A 570 -13.79 14.36 -22.68
CA ASP A 570 -13.69 14.57 -21.24
C ASP A 570 -12.21 14.74 -20.84
N TYR A 571 -11.89 15.86 -20.19
CA TYR A 571 -10.53 16.17 -19.72
C TYR A 571 -10.39 15.94 -18.22
N TYR A 572 -9.21 15.49 -17.82
CA TYR A 572 -8.91 15.11 -16.45
C TYR A 572 -7.53 15.60 -16.01
N LEU A 573 -7.42 16.00 -14.74
CA LEU A 573 -6.17 16.31 -14.08
C LEU A 573 -6.02 15.39 -12.87
N ARG A 574 -5.02 14.53 -12.89
CA ARG A 574 -4.66 13.70 -11.75
C ARG A 574 -3.53 14.36 -10.98
N VAL A 575 -3.70 14.48 -9.67
CA VAL A 575 -2.70 15.09 -8.79
C VAL A 575 -2.16 14.03 -7.86
N GLN A 576 -0.84 13.88 -7.80
CA GLN A 576 -0.24 13.04 -6.78
C GLN A 576 -0.32 13.80 -5.45
N PRO A 577 -0.95 13.22 -4.40
CA PRO A 577 -0.89 13.81 -3.07
C PRO A 577 0.57 14.03 -2.69
N GLY A 578 0.86 15.02 -1.84
CA GLY A 578 2.20 15.19 -1.26
C GLY A 578 2.64 13.96 -0.45
N ASP A 579 3.63 14.09 0.43
CA ASP A 579 4.07 13.01 1.33
C ASP A 579 2.95 12.64 2.35
N VAL A 580 1.88 12.03 1.86
CA VAL A 580 0.73 11.52 2.60
C VAL A 580 1.04 10.08 2.99
N LEU A 581 0.65 9.72 4.22
CA LEU A 581 1.02 8.47 4.91
C LEU A 581 0.48 7.18 4.31
N LEU A 582 -0.41 7.27 3.34
CA LEU A 582 -0.87 6.14 2.57
C LEU A 582 -0.64 6.53 1.12
N LYS A 583 -0.11 5.61 0.31
CA LYS A 583 -0.25 5.68 -1.16
C LYS A 583 -1.74 5.63 -1.48
N GLY A 584 -2.44 6.73 -1.21
CA GLY A 584 -3.84 6.91 -1.50
C GLY A 584 -4.01 7.06 -3.00
N ILE A 585 -5.22 6.79 -3.47
CA ILE A 585 -5.59 7.04 -4.85
C ILE A 585 -5.31 8.51 -5.16
N SER A 586 -4.52 8.74 -6.22
CA SER A 586 -4.27 10.09 -6.69
C SER A 586 -5.60 10.69 -7.15
N PRO A 587 -6.10 11.77 -6.51
CA PRO A 587 -7.38 12.35 -6.88
C PRO A 587 -7.37 12.80 -8.34
N VAL A 588 -8.49 12.56 -9.01
CA VAL A 588 -8.72 12.93 -10.40
C VAL A 588 -9.79 14.00 -10.45
N TYR A 589 -9.45 15.15 -11.03
CA TYR A 589 -10.33 16.31 -11.19
C TYR A 589 -10.79 16.39 -12.64
N ARG A 590 -12.09 16.59 -12.86
CA ARG A 590 -12.63 16.86 -14.20
C ARG A 590 -12.35 18.30 -14.59
N GLY A 591 -11.99 18.53 -15.84
CA GLY A 591 -11.80 19.86 -16.40
C GLY A 591 -13.05 20.40 -17.10
N ASP A 592 -13.24 21.71 -17.01
CA ASP A 592 -14.27 22.45 -17.74
C ASP A 592 -13.65 23.08 -18.99
N VAL A 593 -14.21 22.74 -20.14
CA VAL A 593 -13.77 23.25 -21.44
C VAL A 593 -14.31 24.67 -21.63
N GLN A 594 -13.43 25.61 -21.94
CA GLN A 594 -13.73 27.02 -22.16
C GLN A 594 -13.08 27.50 -23.45
N THR A 595 -13.78 28.35 -24.20
CA THR A 595 -13.25 28.99 -25.39
C THR A 595 -12.82 30.41 -25.05
N ASN A 596 -11.52 30.70 -25.13
CA ASN A 596 -10.96 32.02 -24.87
C ASN A 596 -10.40 32.61 -26.16
N GLY A 597 -11.23 33.38 -26.87
CA GLY A 597 -10.93 33.82 -28.24
C GLY A 597 -10.89 32.61 -29.19
N ASN A 598 -9.75 32.42 -29.86
CA ASN A 598 -9.54 31.28 -30.78
C ASN A 598 -8.77 30.13 -30.12
N ARG A 599 -8.67 30.09 -28.79
CA ARG A 599 -7.97 29.02 -28.07
C ARG A 599 -8.95 28.24 -27.22
N LEU A 600 -8.88 26.92 -27.36
CA LEU A 600 -9.54 26.00 -26.45
C LEU A 600 -8.70 25.86 -25.18
N GLN A 601 -9.31 26.14 -24.04
CA GLN A 601 -8.69 26.02 -22.73
C GLN A 601 -9.48 25.05 -21.88
N VAL A 602 -8.79 24.27 -21.05
CA VAL A 602 -9.43 23.44 -20.03
C VAL A 602 -9.04 23.97 -18.67
N VAL A 603 -10.04 24.26 -17.85
CA VAL A 603 -9.87 24.79 -16.50
C VAL A 603 -10.18 23.69 -15.49
N PHE A 604 -9.26 23.46 -14.56
CA PHE A 604 -9.42 22.51 -13.46
C PHE A 604 -9.39 23.26 -12.13
N HIS A 605 -10.22 22.81 -11.18
CA HIS A 605 -10.23 23.32 -9.82
C HIS A 605 -9.70 22.25 -8.86
N VAL A 606 -8.51 22.51 -8.31
CA VAL A 606 -7.80 21.60 -7.39
C VAL A 606 -7.77 22.22 -5.99
N PRO A 607 -8.08 21.49 -4.91
CA PRO A 607 -7.91 21.99 -3.55
C PRO A 607 -6.45 22.38 -3.26
N ALA A 608 -6.21 23.53 -2.62
CA ALA A 608 -4.88 24.00 -2.28
C ALA A 608 -4.11 23.04 -1.35
N SER A 609 -4.82 22.17 -0.62
CA SER A 609 -4.22 21.10 0.19
C SER A 609 -3.44 20.08 -0.63
N GLN A 610 -3.67 19.99 -1.94
CA GLN A 610 -2.90 19.13 -2.84
C GLN A 610 -1.55 19.73 -3.27
N ALA A 611 -1.33 21.03 -3.01
CA ALA A 611 -0.09 21.73 -3.31
C ALA A 611 0.84 21.74 -2.08
N SER A 612 1.72 20.75 -1.96
CA SER A 612 2.72 20.73 -0.88
C SER A 612 3.81 21.76 -1.17
N ASN A 613 3.99 22.73 -0.26
CA ASN A 613 5.00 23.79 -0.38
C ASN A 613 4.92 24.58 -1.70
N GLY A 614 3.71 24.86 -2.18
CA GLY A 614 3.49 25.58 -3.45
C GLY A 614 3.92 24.79 -4.68
N ARG A 615 4.10 23.47 -4.57
CA ARG A 615 4.42 22.58 -5.69
C ARG A 615 3.35 21.50 -5.83
N ILE A 616 3.02 21.18 -7.06
CA ILE A 616 2.09 20.11 -7.41
C ILE A 616 2.79 19.16 -8.38
N ARG A 617 2.68 17.84 -8.12
CA ARG A 617 3.01 16.81 -9.09
C ARG A 617 1.71 16.31 -9.72
N TYR A 618 1.62 16.32 -11.05
CA TYR A 618 0.37 16.09 -11.76
C TYR A 618 0.56 15.30 -13.06
N GLN A 619 -0.55 14.77 -13.57
CA GLN A 619 -0.72 14.30 -14.94
C GLN A 619 -2.00 14.90 -15.50
N ILE A 620 -1.94 15.45 -16.70
CA ILE A 620 -3.12 15.85 -17.45
C ILE A 620 -3.48 14.72 -18.41
N GLY A 621 -4.77 14.54 -18.67
CA GLY A 621 -5.27 13.46 -19.47
C GLY A 621 -6.62 13.77 -20.07
N PHE A 622 -7.09 12.86 -20.91
CA PHE A 622 -8.41 12.90 -21.53
C PHE A 622 -8.91 11.49 -21.77
N ARG A 623 -10.22 11.36 -21.98
CA ARG A 623 -10.85 10.11 -22.38
C ARG A 623 -10.98 10.08 -23.92
N PRO A 624 -10.25 9.21 -24.64
CA PRO A 624 -10.24 9.22 -26.11
C PRO A 624 -11.58 8.81 -26.74
N GLU A 625 -12.36 7.97 -26.05
CA GLU A 625 -13.69 7.55 -26.47
C GLU A 625 -14.61 7.34 -25.27
N LYS A 626 -15.93 7.53 -25.42
CA LYS A 626 -16.90 7.32 -24.33
C LYS A 626 -16.80 5.89 -23.76
N GLY A 627 -16.56 5.79 -22.45
CA GLY A 627 -16.38 4.52 -21.75
C GLY A 627 -15.00 3.88 -21.89
N ALA A 628 -14.05 4.52 -22.58
CA ALA A 628 -12.65 4.12 -22.53
C ALA A 628 -11.99 4.54 -21.21
N ARG A 629 -10.87 3.90 -20.88
CA ARG A 629 -9.97 4.34 -19.80
C ARG A 629 -9.44 5.75 -20.10
N ILE A 630 -9.17 6.51 -19.04
CA ILE A 630 -8.57 7.85 -19.18
C ILE A 630 -7.10 7.66 -19.57
N PHE A 631 -6.67 8.29 -20.64
CA PHE A 631 -5.25 8.38 -20.99
C PHE A 631 -4.65 9.56 -20.24
N PHE A 632 -3.55 9.32 -19.51
CA PHE A 632 -2.79 10.36 -18.84
C PHE A 632 -1.41 10.55 -19.47
N GLU A 633 -1.01 11.81 -19.61
CA GLU A 633 0.34 12.22 -19.96
C GLU A 633 1.35 11.83 -18.86
N ARG A 634 2.66 11.97 -19.12
CA ARG A 634 3.70 11.67 -18.11
C ARG A 634 3.57 12.57 -16.88
N TRP A 635 4.02 12.06 -15.73
CA TRP A 635 4.11 12.87 -14.51
C TRP A 635 4.97 14.12 -14.71
N ARG A 636 4.42 15.28 -14.39
CA ARG A 636 5.09 16.60 -14.41
C ARG A 636 5.02 17.24 -13.04
N ARG A 637 5.84 18.28 -12.84
CA ARG A 637 5.82 19.12 -11.63
C ARG A 637 5.59 20.56 -12.04
N ALA A 638 4.78 21.27 -11.28
CA ALA A 638 4.54 22.69 -11.44
C ALA A 638 4.69 23.43 -10.11
N VAL A 639 5.01 24.72 -10.22
CA VAL A 639 4.99 25.67 -9.09
C VAL A 639 3.68 26.42 -9.17
N VAL A 640 2.95 26.46 -8.06
CA VAL A 640 1.73 27.25 -7.90
C VAL A 640 2.13 28.70 -7.70
N GLN A 641 1.67 29.57 -8.58
CA GLN A 641 1.90 31.01 -8.48
C GLN A 641 0.90 31.61 -7.50
N SER A 642 1.40 32.37 -6.52
CA SER A 642 0.56 33.26 -5.72
C SER A 642 0.18 34.46 -6.58
N GLU A 643 -1.09 34.86 -6.55
CA GLU A 643 -1.52 36.14 -7.12
C GLU A 643 -0.86 37.34 -6.43
#